data_AF-A0A401PNV0-F1
#
_entry.id   AF-A0A401PNV0-F1
#
_cell.length_a   1.000
_cell.length_b   1.000
_cell.length_c   1.000
_cell.angle_alpha   90.00
_cell.angle_beta   90.00
_cell.angle_gamma   90.00
#
_symmetry.space_group_name_H-M   'P 1'
#
loop_
_entity.id
_entity.type
_entity.pdbx_description
1 polymer ?
#
loop_
_entity_poly.entity_id
_entity_poly.type
_entity_poly.pdbx_seq_one_letter_code
_entity_poly.pdbx_strand_id
1 'polypeptide(L)'
;LRCNGVLEGIRICRIGFPSRIFYGDFKQRYWILNPNVLPKDTYVDSRTAAEALLASLAIDRSQYRFGHTKVFFRAGLLGLLEEMRDKRLAKILTLMQAKCRGTLARLEFQKLVTMRDAVQIIQRNIRTFQWVKEWSWMRLFYKIKPLLKCADAEKQLQLLKESLEKSEYIRKEIEEEHLELVREKDELLQQLQTDQENLADAEERCDLLVKTKRHLEAKIQELLEGLDSQMELSQELTNRKLKLEEECGAMKSNIDTMESTLNKMGKEKRCVENKVRNLVEETADLNTLIAKLRAEKSSLQEAHANIMEDLHMEEEKVNNLTRAKAKFEQQVEDMEVELEEEKKIRMEVDRTKKKLEEDLKVTLETLTDLESNKVQMEEKLRRREFEIGELRTSISEEQNLISKLQKKLRELQGHNQELTEELESEQGARARCERQRAELEQRLQELTDQLQQAGGATSAQIELNKRQEAECQRLVRELEESRLCQEKMAGDLRRKQAGAVGDLEEQVGKLQHARQSLEKEKQALKMNMDVMTSNIEQLARAKRNILVGRIEKYSSDLDSFSTTLKRDLTQQIEERDTLIAQFTRMKVALNQQMEDLTNRLDEESKLRMGLSQRLQDSRSDCDVLREQLEEEQEERSNLQMSACKANADALLWKTKYETEGIQKLGELEEARYDF
;
A
#
# COMPACT_ATOMS: atom_id res chain seq x y z
N LEU A 1 7.69 11.54 42.50
CA LEU A 1 8.92 12.32 42.18
C LEU A 1 10.21 11.57 42.49
N ARG A 2 10.41 11.01 43.69
CA ARG A 2 11.61 10.20 44.02
C ARG A 2 11.66 8.86 43.28
N CYS A 3 10.55 8.12 43.22
CA CYS A 3 10.48 6.82 42.52
C CYS A 3 10.74 6.94 41.01
N ASN A 4 10.38 8.06 40.39
CA ASN A 4 10.62 8.32 38.97
C ASN A 4 12.01 8.95 38.72
N GLY A 5 12.86 9.06 39.74
CA GLY A 5 14.20 9.63 39.61
C GLY A 5 14.24 11.12 39.25
N VAL A 6 13.14 11.87 39.40
CA VAL A 6 13.05 13.27 38.92
C VAL A 6 14.08 14.18 39.57
N LEU A 7 14.34 13.99 40.87
CA LEU A 7 15.38 14.77 41.57
C LEU A 7 16.79 14.44 41.06
N GLU A 8 17.04 13.19 40.67
CA GLU A 8 18.31 12.78 40.08
C GLU A 8 18.46 13.33 38.67
N GLY A 9 17.39 13.28 37.86
CA GLY A 9 17.33 13.89 36.54
C GLY A 9 17.61 15.39 36.58
N ILE A 10 16.98 16.13 37.50
CA ILE A 10 17.24 17.56 37.70
C ILE A 10 18.69 17.80 38.16
N ARG A 11 19.23 16.97 39.06
CA ARG A 11 20.61 17.11 39.55
C ARG A 11 21.62 16.90 38.42
N ILE A 12 21.43 15.88 37.59
CA ILE A 12 22.27 15.59 36.43
C ILE A 12 22.13 16.69 35.37
N CYS A 13 20.92 17.15 35.07
CA CYS A 13 20.71 18.24 34.11
C CYS A 13 21.29 19.58 34.58
N ARG A 14 21.34 19.83 35.90
CA ARG A 14 21.93 21.06 36.47
C ARG A 14 23.46 21.03 36.43
N ILE A 15 24.07 19.87 36.64
CA ILE A 15 25.53 19.71 36.64
C ILE A 15 26.05 19.56 35.21
N GLY A 16 25.33 18.80 34.39
CA GLY A 16 25.67 18.44 33.03
C GLY A 16 25.30 19.48 31.96
N PHE A 17 25.36 19.03 30.71
CA PHE A 17 25.16 19.85 29.52
C PHE A 17 24.09 19.18 28.64
N PRO A 18 22.81 19.50 28.84
CA PRO A 18 21.70 18.78 28.22
C PRO A 18 21.61 18.96 26.70
N SER A 19 22.15 20.07 26.16
CA SER A 19 22.10 20.37 24.72
C SER A 19 23.44 20.08 24.05
N ARG A 20 23.42 19.51 22.84
CA ARG A 20 24.63 19.18 22.07
C ARG A 20 24.44 19.41 20.58
N ILE A 21 25.46 19.94 19.91
CA ILE A 21 25.45 20.22 18.46
C ILE A 21 26.78 19.77 17.84
N PHE A 22 26.74 19.25 16.61
CA PHE A 22 27.93 18.90 15.84
C PHE A 22 28.73 20.15 15.43
N TYR A 23 30.05 20.04 15.36
CA TYR A 23 30.91 21.18 15.04
C TYR A 23 30.59 21.85 13.70
N GLY A 24 30.29 21.06 12.66
CA GLY A 24 29.91 21.57 11.34
C GLY A 24 28.63 22.42 11.40
N ASP A 25 27.58 21.90 12.03
CA ASP A 25 26.31 22.60 12.22
C ASP A 25 26.49 23.87 13.06
N PHE A 26 27.27 23.81 14.13
CA PHE A 26 27.53 24.95 14.99
C PHE A 26 28.25 26.07 14.21
N LYS A 27 29.31 25.71 13.46
CA LYS A 27 30.03 26.64 12.58
C LYS A 27 29.07 27.26 11.57
N GLN A 28 28.30 26.46 10.84
CA GLN A 28 27.39 26.94 9.80
C GLN A 28 26.30 27.89 10.36
N ARG A 29 25.70 27.52 11.49
CA ARG A 29 24.60 28.29 12.09
C ARG A 29 25.05 29.62 12.68
N TYR A 30 26.16 29.62 13.42
CA TYR A 30 26.57 30.76 14.23
C TYR A 30 27.72 31.59 13.65
N TRP A 31 28.31 31.20 12.53
CA TRP A 31 29.33 32.02 11.84
C TRP A 31 28.84 33.43 11.53
N ILE A 32 27.54 33.59 11.24
CA ILE A 32 26.90 34.89 10.99
C ILE A 32 27.00 35.87 12.17
N LEU A 33 27.16 35.38 13.41
CA LEU A 33 27.28 36.23 14.59
C LEU A 33 28.54 37.08 14.53
N ASN A 34 29.64 36.49 14.06
CA ASN A 34 30.90 37.20 13.87
C ASN A 34 31.69 36.60 12.70
N PRO A 35 31.43 37.05 11.46
CA PRO A 35 32.06 36.48 10.27
C PRO A 35 33.55 36.78 10.15
N ASN A 36 34.06 37.77 10.91
CA ASN A 36 35.46 38.20 10.83
C ASN A 36 36.42 37.28 11.62
N VAL A 37 35.88 36.38 12.44
CA VAL A 37 36.67 35.47 13.29
C VAL A 37 37.30 34.35 12.47
N LEU A 38 36.69 33.97 11.36
CA LEU A 38 37.18 32.93 10.47
C LEU A 38 37.71 33.57 9.17
N PRO A 39 38.92 33.23 8.71
CA PRO A 39 39.40 33.63 7.39
C PRO A 39 38.43 33.13 6.30
N LYS A 40 38.09 34.00 5.33
CA LYS A 40 37.11 33.66 4.28
C LYS A 40 37.65 32.68 3.24
N ASP A 41 38.97 32.67 3.02
CA ASP A 41 39.60 31.97 1.89
C ASP A 41 40.43 30.75 2.32
N THR A 42 40.35 30.34 3.58
CA THR A 42 41.10 29.19 4.10
C THR A 42 40.17 28.23 4.80
N TYR A 43 40.31 26.94 4.48
CA TYR A 43 39.60 25.90 5.20
C TYR A 43 40.07 25.86 6.66
N VAL A 44 39.15 26.13 7.58
CA VAL A 44 39.36 25.97 9.03
C VAL A 44 38.58 24.75 9.50
N ASP A 45 39.26 23.87 10.22
CA ASP A 45 38.64 22.73 10.87
C ASP A 45 37.43 23.15 11.72
N SER A 46 36.37 22.33 11.69
CA SER A 46 35.07 22.70 12.27
C SER A 46 35.14 22.86 13.79
N ARG A 47 36.01 22.10 14.47
CA ARG A 47 36.21 22.23 15.91
C ARG A 47 36.93 23.54 16.24
N THR A 48 38.06 23.79 15.59
CA THR A 48 38.83 25.04 15.77
C THR A 48 37.98 26.27 15.45
N ALA A 49 37.15 26.19 14.41
CA ALA A 49 36.21 27.26 14.05
C ALA A 49 35.15 27.50 15.13
N ALA A 50 34.58 26.45 15.71
CA ALA A 50 33.62 26.57 16.81
C ALA A 50 34.26 27.14 18.08
N GLU A 51 35.50 26.73 18.39
CA GLU A 51 36.29 27.26 19.51
C GLU A 51 36.56 28.77 19.35
N ALA A 52 37.00 29.19 18.15
CA ALA A 52 37.23 30.61 17.85
C ALA A 52 35.95 31.43 17.89
N LEU A 53 34.85 30.92 17.32
CA LEU A 53 33.54 31.58 17.35
C LEU A 53 33.03 31.77 18.78
N LEU A 54 33.05 30.70 19.60
CA LEU A 54 32.63 30.79 21.01
C LEU A 54 33.55 31.67 21.85
N ALA A 55 34.84 31.75 21.54
CA ALA A 55 35.76 32.67 22.22
C ALA A 55 35.51 34.14 21.82
N SER A 56 35.04 34.39 20.60
CA SER A 56 34.71 35.74 20.12
C SER A 56 33.40 36.29 20.69
N LEU A 57 32.48 35.39 21.05
CA LEU A 57 31.25 35.70 21.73
C LEU A 57 31.59 35.75 23.22
N ALA A 58 31.33 36.86 23.91
CA ALA A 58 31.68 37.05 25.33
C ALA A 58 30.83 36.15 26.25
N ILE A 59 30.94 34.83 26.08
CA ILE A 59 30.20 33.77 26.76
C ILE A 59 31.15 33.12 27.75
N ASP A 60 30.66 32.90 28.97
CA ASP A 60 31.45 32.24 30.00
C ASP A 60 31.76 30.78 29.61
N ARG A 61 33.03 30.40 29.74
CA ARG A 61 33.51 29.04 29.50
C ARG A 61 32.85 28.01 30.40
N SER A 62 32.23 28.38 31.52
CA SER A 62 31.50 27.42 32.37
C SER A 62 30.22 26.88 31.72
N GLN A 63 29.67 27.59 30.74
CA GLN A 63 28.37 27.29 30.15
C GLN A 63 28.43 26.33 28.96
N TYR A 64 29.62 26.03 28.45
CA TYR A 64 29.82 25.08 27.35
C TYR A 64 31.06 24.19 27.56
N ARG A 65 31.08 23.05 26.87
CA ARG A 65 32.19 22.09 26.86
C ARG A 65 32.40 21.51 25.46
N PHE A 66 33.65 21.30 25.09
CA PHE A 66 34.03 20.67 23.83
C PHE A 66 34.19 19.16 24.01
N GLY A 67 33.49 18.37 23.19
CA GLY A 67 33.73 16.94 23.05
C GLY A 67 34.55 16.63 21.78
N HIS A 68 34.67 15.36 21.42
CA HIS A 68 35.42 14.96 20.23
C HIS A 68 34.75 15.39 18.91
N THR A 69 33.42 15.23 18.81
CA THR A 69 32.64 15.52 17.59
C THR A 69 31.57 16.60 17.77
N LYS A 70 31.28 16.99 19.02
CA LYS A 70 30.17 17.87 19.38
C LYS A 70 30.58 18.90 20.42
N VAL A 71 29.92 20.06 20.40
CA VAL A 71 29.90 21.04 21.49
C VAL A 71 28.68 20.79 22.36
N PHE A 72 28.86 20.88 23.67
CA PHE A 72 27.83 20.70 24.68
C PHE A 72 27.54 22.02 25.38
N PHE A 73 26.26 22.33 25.62
CA PHE A 73 25.79 23.59 26.19
C PHE A 73 24.93 23.34 27.42
N ARG A 74 25.02 24.25 28.40
CA ARG A 74 24.07 24.31 29.51
C ARG A 74 22.71 24.78 29.01
N ALA A 75 21.68 24.45 29.78
CA ALA A 75 20.32 24.90 29.50
C ALA A 75 20.28 26.44 29.39
N GLY A 76 19.56 26.95 28.39
CA GLY A 76 19.41 28.38 28.14
C GLY A 76 20.48 29.00 27.21
N LEU A 77 21.74 28.53 27.25
CA LEU A 77 22.80 29.13 26.42
C LEU A 77 22.53 29.01 24.91
N LEU A 78 22.00 27.87 24.48
CA LEU A 78 21.66 27.70 23.06
C LEU A 78 20.55 28.65 22.61
N GLY A 79 19.56 28.90 23.48
CA GLY A 79 18.50 29.87 23.20
C GLY A 79 19.05 31.29 23.07
N LEU A 80 20.02 31.67 23.92
CA LEU A 80 20.70 32.96 23.81
C LEU A 80 21.47 33.09 22.48
N LEU A 81 22.16 32.03 22.06
CA LEU A 81 22.87 32.01 20.77
C LEU A 81 21.92 32.16 19.57
N GLU A 82 20.76 31.49 19.59
CA GLU A 82 19.73 31.68 18.55
C GLU A 82 19.15 33.10 18.59
N GLU A 83 18.88 33.67 19.77
CA GLU A 83 18.36 35.04 19.86
C GLU A 83 19.37 36.08 19.30
N MET A 84 20.66 35.91 19.59
CA MET A 84 21.72 36.73 19.01
C MET A 84 21.78 36.58 17.48
N ARG A 85 21.56 35.37 16.98
CA ARG A 85 21.58 35.04 15.55
C ARG A 85 20.38 35.67 14.84
N ASP A 86 19.20 35.57 15.42
CA ASP A 86 17.97 36.15 14.89
C ASP A 86 18.05 37.68 14.82
N LYS A 87 18.62 38.34 15.84
CA LYS A 87 18.89 39.79 15.80
C LYS A 87 19.80 40.18 14.64
N ARG A 88 20.80 39.36 14.31
CA ARG A 88 21.70 39.61 13.17
C ARG A 88 21.00 39.33 11.84
N LEU A 89 20.28 38.23 11.74
CA LEU A 89 19.51 37.84 10.56
C LEU A 89 18.43 38.87 10.23
N ALA A 90 17.69 39.37 11.22
CA ALA A 90 16.67 40.39 11.04
C ALA A 90 17.21 41.65 10.31
N LYS A 91 18.42 42.10 10.67
CA LYS A 91 19.08 43.23 9.98
C LYS A 91 19.40 42.91 8.52
N ILE A 92 19.93 41.72 8.24
CA ILE A 92 20.27 41.30 6.87
C ILE A 92 19.01 41.11 6.03
N LEU A 93 17.98 40.44 6.58
CA LEU A 93 16.70 40.23 5.93
C LEU A 93 16.01 41.56 5.60
N THR A 94 16.07 42.55 6.49
CA THR A 94 15.51 43.89 6.22
C THR A 94 16.20 44.54 5.02
N LEU A 95 17.53 44.42 4.89
CA LEU A 95 18.28 44.93 3.73
C LEU A 95 17.92 44.18 2.44
N MET A 96 17.79 42.85 2.51
CA MET A 96 17.34 42.03 1.37
C MET A 96 15.93 42.42 0.94
N GLN A 97 14.98 42.51 1.88
CA GLN A 97 13.61 42.94 1.64
C GLN A 97 13.55 44.32 1.01
N ALA A 98 14.36 45.28 1.50
CA ALA A 98 14.45 46.62 0.92
C ALA A 98 14.93 46.56 -0.55
N LYS A 99 15.91 45.72 -0.86
CA LYS A 99 16.40 45.53 -2.24
C LYS A 99 15.33 44.89 -3.13
N CYS A 100 14.66 43.83 -2.67
CA CYS A 100 13.58 43.18 -3.40
C CYS A 100 12.41 44.14 -3.67
N ARG A 101 11.91 44.83 -2.64
CA ARG A 101 10.87 45.86 -2.78
C ARG A 101 11.30 46.98 -3.72
N GLY A 102 12.55 47.44 -3.63
CA GLY A 102 13.09 48.45 -4.53
C GLY A 102 13.14 47.99 -6.00
N THR A 103 13.49 46.73 -6.26
CA THR A 103 13.48 46.17 -7.62
C THR A 103 12.05 46.03 -8.15
N LEU A 104 11.12 45.51 -7.35
CA LEU A 104 9.70 45.40 -7.71
C LEU A 104 9.10 46.78 -8.02
N ALA A 105 9.32 47.76 -7.14
CA ALA A 105 8.83 49.12 -7.35
C ALA A 105 9.40 49.77 -8.61
N ARG A 106 10.67 49.52 -8.95
CA ARG A 106 11.27 50.00 -10.22
C ARG A 106 10.66 49.32 -11.44
N LEU A 107 10.37 48.02 -11.37
CA LEU A 107 9.67 47.31 -12.45
C LEU A 107 8.25 47.84 -12.65
N GLU A 108 7.50 48.05 -11.56
CA GLU A 108 6.17 48.65 -11.61
C GLU A 108 6.21 50.08 -12.14
N PHE A 109 7.16 50.90 -11.67
CA PHE A 109 7.35 52.25 -12.18
C PHE A 109 7.66 52.25 -13.68
N GLN A 110 8.49 51.33 -14.16
CA GLN A 110 8.76 51.20 -15.60
C GLN A 110 7.48 50.86 -16.38
N LYS A 111 6.61 50.00 -15.85
CA LYS A 111 5.28 49.74 -16.45
C LYS A 111 4.40 50.99 -16.49
N LEU A 112 4.43 51.82 -15.44
CA LEU A 112 3.68 53.09 -15.42
C LEU A 112 4.23 54.10 -16.43
N VAL A 113 5.55 54.17 -16.59
CA VAL A 113 6.19 55.04 -17.60
C VAL A 113 5.83 54.57 -19.01
N THR A 114 5.90 53.26 -19.30
CA THR A 114 5.50 52.74 -20.61
C THR A 114 4.00 52.94 -20.86
N MET A 115 3.15 52.80 -19.85
CA MET A 115 1.72 53.08 -19.95
C MET A 115 1.45 54.55 -20.26
N ARG A 116 2.15 55.49 -19.61
CA ARG A 116 2.06 56.92 -19.91
C ARG A 116 2.38 57.20 -21.39
N ASP A 117 3.47 56.65 -21.89
CA ASP A 117 3.89 56.85 -23.28
C ASP A 117 2.92 56.19 -24.26
N ALA A 118 2.45 54.98 -23.94
CA ALA A 118 1.43 54.28 -24.70
C ALA A 118 0.12 55.07 -24.77
N VAL A 119 -0.33 55.70 -23.67
CA VAL A 119 -1.53 56.55 -23.66
C VAL A 119 -1.38 57.72 -24.64
N GLN A 120 -0.23 58.38 -24.69
CA GLN A 120 0.01 59.46 -25.66
C GLN A 120 -0.06 58.96 -27.11
N ILE A 121 0.55 57.81 -27.39
CA ILE A 121 0.51 57.17 -28.72
C ILE A 121 -0.92 56.76 -29.08
N ILE A 122 -1.66 56.12 -28.17
CA ILE A 122 -3.05 55.71 -28.36
C ILE A 122 -3.93 56.94 -28.64
N GLN A 123 -3.84 57.99 -27.83
CA GLN A 123 -4.60 59.22 -28.05
C GLN A 123 -4.30 59.84 -29.42
N ARG A 124 -3.02 59.91 -29.81
CA ARG A 124 -2.62 60.40 -31.13
C ARG A 124 -3.17 59.51 -32.24
N ASN A 125 -3.03 58.18 -32.11
CA ASN A 125 -3.48 57.22 -33.10
C ASN A 125 -5.00 57.23 -33.25
N ILE A 126 -5.78 57.34 -32.17
CA ILE A 126 -7.24 57.46 -32.24
C ILE A 126 -7.61 58.74 -33.00
N ARG A 127 -7.00 59.89 -32.68
CA ARG A 127 -7.27 61.15 -33.41
C ARG A 127 -6.93 61.03 -34.90
N THR A 128 -5.78 60.45 -35.24
CA THR A 128 -5.39 60.22 -36.64
C THR A 128 -6.31 59.20 -37.33
N PHE A 129 -6.68 58.11 -36.65
CA PHE A 129 -7.57 57.09 -37.19
C PHE A 129 -8.96 57.66 -37.48
N GLN A 130 -9.48 58.55 -36.64
CA GLN A 130 -10.75 59.24 -36.91
C GLN A 130 -10.74 59.98 -38.25
N TRP A 131 -9.60 60.58 -38.63
CA TRP A 131 -9.42 61.18 -39.95
C TRP A 131 -9.20 60.13 -41.06
N VAL A 132 -8.32 59.16 -40.82
CA VAL A 132 -7.87 58.19 -41.84
C VAL A 132 -8.95 57.16 -42.19
N LYS A 133 -9.86 56.79 -41.26
CA LYS A 133 -10.95 55.84 -41.52
C LYS A 133 -11.90 56.32 -42.63
N GLU A 134 -12.02 57.63 -42.82
CA GLU A 134 -12.86 58.25 -43.85
C GLU A 134 -12.12 58.44 -45.17
N TRP A 135 -10.79 58.31 -45.18
CA TRP A 135 -9.95 58.46 -46.36
C TRP A 135 -10.12 57.30 -47.35
N SER A 136 -10.42 57.63 -48.61
CA SER A 136 -10.74 56.66 -49.68
C SER A 136 -9.66 55.59 -49.89
N TRP A 137 -8.38 55.95 -49.83
CA TRP A 137 -7.27 55.01 -49.98
C TRP A 137 -7.19 54.01 -48.82
N MET A 138 -7.47 54.43 -47.58
CA MET A 138 -7.49 53.51 -46.44
C MET A 138 -8.69 52.55 -46.49
N ARG A 139 -9.86 53.03 -46.95
CA ARG A 139 -11.03 52.18 -47.17
C ARG A 139 -10.76 51.09 -48.20
N LEU A 140 -10.02 51.40 -49.27
CA LEU A 140 -9.58 50.42 -50.26
C LEU A 140 -8.62 49.40 -49.61
N PHE A 141 -7.64 49.88 -48.85
CA PHE A 141 -6.69 49.01 -48.15
C PHE A 141 -7.37 48.04 -47.17
N TYR A 142 -8.38 48.48 -46.39
CA TYR A 142 -9.13 47.59 -45.50
C TYR A 142 -9.93 46.51 -46.23
N LYS A 143 -10.37 46.76 -47.48
CA LYS A 143 -11.03 45.74 -48.31
C LYS A 143 -10.04 44.72 -48.89
N ILE A 144 -8.81 45.16 -49.20
CA ILE A 144 -7.79 44.33 -49.83
C ILE A 144 -6.98 43.54 -48.78
N LYS A 145 -6.68 44.12 -47.62
CA LYS A 145 -5.81 43.51 -46.60
C LYS A 145 -6.27 42.13 -46.11
N PRO A 146 -7.56 41.87 -45.83
CA PRO A 146 -8.03 40.52 -45.44
C PRO A 146 -7.90 39.47 -46.56
N LEU A 147 -7.77 39.91 -47.82
CA LEU A 147 -7.57 39.02 -48.96
C LEU A 147 -6.08 38.60 -49.11
N LEU A 148 -5.18 39.21 -48.34
CA LEU A 148 -3.74 38.91 -48.32
C LEU A 148 -3.46 37.90 -47.18
N LYS A 149 -3.39 36.61 -47.52
CA LYS A 149 -3.30 35.48 -46.57
C LYS A 149 -1.97 35.31 -45.81
N CYS A 150 -0.90 36.03 -46.15
CA CYS A 150 0.45 35.50 -45.90
C CYS A 150 1.16 35.99 -44.62
N ALA A 151 0.90 37.19 -44.12
CA ALA A 151 1.82 37.77 -43.12
C ALA A 151 1.63 37.28 -41.67
N ASP A 152 0.40 37.00 -41.25
CA ASP A 152 0.12 36.59 -39.85
C ASP A 152 0.20 35.07 -39.66
N ALA A 153 -0.09 34.30 -40.72
CA ALA A 153 0.02 32.83 -40.72
C ALA A 153 1.47 32.36 -40.59
N GLU A 154 2.43 33.02 -41.23
CA GLU A 154 3.85 32.63 -41.18
C GLU A 154 4.46 32.79 -39.78
N LYS A 155 4.14 33.89 -39.07
CA LYS A 155 4.63 34.13 -37.70
C LYS A 155 4.03 33.16 -36.69
N GLN A 156 2.73 32.86 -36.82
CA GLN A 156 2.08 31.87 -35.96
C GLN A 156 2.64 30.47 -36.20
N LEU A 157 2.87 30.12 -37.47
CA LEU A 157 3.45 28.83 -37.85
C LEU A 157 4.89 28.68 -37.33
N GLN A 158 5.68 29.76 -37.31
CA GLN A 158 7.04 29.74 -36.77
C GLN A 158 7.07 29.56 -35.24
N LEU A 159 6.21 30.27 -34.50
CA LEU A 159 6.09 30.08 -33.05
C LEU A 159 5.58 28.69 -32.68
N LEU A 160 4.62 28.16 -33.44
CA LEU A 160 4.11 26.81 -33.27
C LEU A 160 5.22 25.77 -33.50
N LYS A 161 6.03 25.94 -34.55
CA LYS A 161 7.18 25.05 -34.82
C LYS A 161 8.19 25.02 -33.68
N GLU A 162 8.62 26.18 -33.19
CA GLU A 162 9.59 26.26 -32.08
C GLU A 162 9.03 25.64 -30.78
N SER A 163 7.72 25.78 -30.54
CA SER A 163 7.07 25.15 -29.38
C SER A 163 6.93 23.63 -29.54
N LEU A 164 6.65 23.17 -30.75
CA LEU A 164 6.51 21.75 -31.07
C LEU A 164 7.86 21.04 -30.95
N GLU A 165 8.93 21.62 -31.49
CA GLU A 165 10.29 21.05 -31.41
C GLU A 165 10.77 20.88 -29.96
N LYS A 166 10.50 21.88 -29.10
CA LYS A 166 10.82 21.78 -27.66
C LYS A 166 10.00 20.70 -26.97
N SER A 167 8.72 20.60 -27.30
CA SER A 167 7.85 19.55 -26.73
C SER A 167 8.26 18.16 -27.19
N GLU A 168 8.65 17.99 -28.46
CA GLU A 168 9.12 16.71 -28.99
C GLU A 168 10.45 16.28 -28.37
N TYR A 169 11.34 17.22 -28.10
CA TYR A 169 12.61 16.95 -27.41
C TYR A 169 12.37 16.45 -25.98
N ILE A 170 11.55 17.16 -25.20
CA ILE A 170 11.21 16.75 -23.82
C ILE A 170 10.45 15.41 -23.83
N ARG A 171 9.55 15.18 -24.81
CA ARG A 171 8.84 13.91 -24.93
C ARG A 171 9.80 12.74 -25.14
N LYS A 172 10.82 12.91 -25.99
CA LYS A 172 11.83 11.87 -26.24
C LYS A 172 12.68 11.56 -25.00
N GLU A 173 13.15 12.59 -24.28
CA GLU A 173 13.91 12.36 -23.03
C GLU A 173 13.08 11.57 -22.01
N ILE A 174 11.80 11.91 -21.85
CA ILE A 174 10.90 11.19 -20.93
C ILE A 174 10.59 9.77 -21.44
N GLU A 175 10.41 9.58 -22.74
CA GLU A 175 10.20 8.24 -23.33
C GLU A 175 11.42 7.34 -23.11
N GLU A 176 12.63 7.88 -23.24
CA GLU A 176 13.89 7.16 -22.97
C GLU A 176 14.01 6.76 -21.49
N GLU A 177 13.82 7.70 -20.55
CA GLU A 177 13.82 7.41 -19.11
C GLU A 177 12.73 6.39 -18.72
N HIS A 178 11.54 6.49 -19.33
CA HIS A 178 10.45 5.54 -19.08
C HIS A 178 10.79 4.14 -19.58
N LEU A 179 11.41 4.02 -20.76
CA LEU A 179 11.86 2.73 -21.30
C LEU A 179 12.93 2.08 -20.41
N GLU A 180 13.88 2.85 -19.90
CA GLU A 180 14.89 2.36 -18.95
C GLU A 180 14.25 1.83 -17.66
N LEU A 181 13.33 2.60 -17.06
CA LEU A 181 12.63 2.19 -15.83
C LEU A 181 11.73 0.96 -16.04
N VAL A 182 11.05 0.85 -17.18
CA VAL A 182 10.24 -0.33 -17.50
C VAL A 182 11.13 -1.55 -17.64
N ARG A 183 12.30 -1.41 -18.28
CA ARG A 183 13.25 -2.50 -18.44
C ARG A 183 13.80 -2.97 -17.09
N GLU A 184 14.21 -2.06 -16.22
CA GLU A 184 14.67 -2.40 -14.85
C GLU A 184 13.57 -3.10 -14.05
N LYS A 185 12.32 -2.62 -14.16
CA LYS A 185 11.16 -3.23 -13.50
C LYS A 185 10.92 -4.66 -14.00
N ASP A 186 10.99 -4.88 -15.32
CA ASP A 186 10.78 -6.21 -15.91
C ASP A 186 11.92 -7.18 -15.57
N GLU A 187 13.18 -6.71 -15.52
CA GLU A 187 14.33 -7.49 -15.03
C GLU A 187 14.16 -7.91 -13.56
N LEU A 188 13.76 -6.97 -12.69
CA LEU A 188 13.49 -7.27 -11.28
C LEU A 188 12.31 -8.22 -11.08
N LEU A 189 11.26 -8.11 -11.90
CA LEU A 189 10.12 -9.04 -11.87
C LEU A 189 10.53 -10.45 -12.29
N GLN A 190 11.36 -10.59 -13.32
CA GLN A 190 11.90 -11.89 -13.72
C GLN A 190 12.77 -12.49 -12.61
N GLN A 191 13.65 -11.68 -12.01
CA GLN A 191 14.48 -12.14 -10.89
C GLN A 191 13.61 -12.59 -9.70
N LEU A 192 12.57 -11.82 -9.36
CA LEU A 192 11.63 -12.18 -8.30
C LEU A 192 10.91 -13.51 -8.59
N GLN A 193 10.48 -13.75 -9.83
CA GLN A 193 9.86 -15.02 -10.22
C GLN A 193 10.84 -16.19 -10.06
N THR A 194 12.08 -16.04 -10.52
CA THR A 194 13.09 -17.08 -10.35
C THR A 194 13.41 -17.36 -8.88
N ASP A 195 13.45 -16.33 -8.03
CA ASP A 195 13.67 -16.49 -6.60
C ASP A 195 12.47 -17.16 -5.91
N GLN A 196 11.24 -16.89 -6.37
CA GLN A 196 10.03 -17.57 -5.88
C GLN A 196 10.01 -19.05 -6.26
N GLU A 197 10.39 -19.41 -7.48
CA GLU A 197 10.53 -20.81 -7.91
C GLU A 197 11.61 -21.53 -7.10
N ASN A 198 12.77 -20.90 -6.92
CA ASN A 198 13.86 -21.45 -6.09
C ASN A 198 13.42 -21.65 -4.63
N LEU A 199 12.62 -20.72 -4.09
CA LEU A 199 12.08 -20.84 -2.74
C LEU A 199 11.08 -22.00 -2.65
N ALA A 200 10.18 -22.15 -3.62
CA ALA A 200 9.23 -23.26 -3.67
C ALA A 200 9.95 -24.62 -3.74
N ASP A 201 10.98 -24.74 -4.57
CA ASP A 201 11.84 -25.92 -4.66
C ASP A 201 12.53 -26.23 -3.32
N ALA A 202 13.00 -25.20 -2.61
CA ALA A 202 13.62 -25.35 -1.31
C ALA A 202 12.61 -25.78 -0.24
N GLU A 203 11.40 -25.23 -0.26
CA GLU A 203 10.29 -25.61 0.62
C GLU A 203 9.88 -27.07 0.38
N GLU A 204 9.74 -27.52 -0.87
CA GLU A 204 9.42 -28.91 -1.18
C GLU A 204 10.50 -29.87 -0.67
N ARG A 205 11.78 -29.52 -0.84
CA ARG A 205 12.92 -30.29 -0.27
C ARG A 205 12.87 -30.33 1.25
N CYS A 206 12.56 -29.21 1.91
CA CYS A 206 12.39 -29.17 3.36
C CYS A 206 11.23 -30.06 3.81
N ASP A 207 10.09 -30.04 3.12
CA ASP A 207 8.94 -30.88 3.44
C ASP A 207 9.22 -32.37 3.24
N LEU A 208 9.92 -32.74 2.17
CA LEU A 208 10.41 -34.11 1.94
C LEU A 208 11.35 -34.56 3.07
N LEU A 209 12.27 -33.69 3.51
CA LEU A 209 13.15 -33.96 4.65
C LEU A 209 12.37 -34.11 5.96
N VAL A 210 11.34 -33.30 6.19
CA VAL A 210 10.48 -33.43 7.38
C VAL A 210 9.69 -34.75 7.34
N LYS A 211 9.15 -35.15 6.18
CA LYS A 211 8.44 -36.43 6.01
C LYS A 211 9.35 -37.63 6.24
N THR A 212 10.54 -37.62 5.64
CA THR A 212 11.54 -38.69 5.84
C THR A 212 12.04 -38.74 7.28
N LYS A 213 12.29 -37.59 7.92
CA LYS A 213 12.61 -37.50 9.35
C LYS A 213 11.53 -38.15 10.21
N ARG A 214 10.25 -37.82 10.02
CA ARG A 214 9.13 -38.44 10.76
C ARG A 214 9.07 -39.96 10.56
N HIS A 215 9.31 -40.45 9.34
CA HIS A 215 9.36 -41.89 9.06
C HIS A 215 10.53 -42.58 9.78
N LEU A 216 11.71 -41.95 9.78
CA LEU A 216 12.89 -42.47 10.49
C LEU A 216 12.68 -42.45 12.02
N GLU A 217 12.07 -41.39 12.56
CA GLU A 217 11.71 -41.31 13.99
C GLU A 217 10.76 -42.43 14.38
N ALA A 218 9.72 -42.71 13.57
CA ALA A 218 8.80 -43.82 13.80
C ALA A 218 9.53 -45.18 13.77
N LYS A 219 10.43 -45.38 12.79
CA LYS A 219 11.20 -46.63 12.69
C LYS A 219 12.18 -46.81 13.85
N ILE A 220 12.79 -45.73 14.35
CA ILE A 220 13.61 -45.77 15.56
C ILE A 220 12.75 -46.18 16.75
N GLN A 221 11.55 -45.64 16.88
CA GLN A 221 10.64 -45.98 17.97
C GLN A 221 10.21 -47.45 17.93
N GLU A 222 9.83 -47.99 16.76
CA GLU A 222 9.54 -49.43 16.59
C GLU A 222 10.73 -50.32 16.95
N LEU A 223 11.95 -49.93 16.56
CA LEU A 223 13.17 -50.68 16.89
C LEU A 223 13.49 -50.63 18.40
N LEU A 224 13.22 -49.50 19.06
CA LEU A 224 13.37 -49.38 20.52
C LEU A 224 12.36 -50.26 21.25
N GLU A 225 11.08 -50.23 20.86
CA GLU A 225 10.03 -51.08 21.44
C GLU A 225 10.32 -52.58 21.21
N GLY A 226 10.83 -52.94 20.02
CA GLY A 226 11.28 -54.29 19.72
C GLY A 226 12.49 -54.72 20.55
N LEU A 227 13.44 -53.81 20.79
CA LEU A 227 14.60 -54.06 21.65
C LEU A 227 14.17 -54.28 23.10
N ASP A 228 13.28 -53.44 23.63
CA ASP A 228 12.74 -53.57 24.99
C ASP A 228 12.03 -54.91 25.17
N SER A 229 11.19 -55.31 24.19
CA SER A 229 10.52 -56.62 24.19
C SER A 229 11.51 -57.80 24.20
N GLN A 230 12.60 -57.71 23.44
CA GLN A 230 13.67 -58.72 23.43
C GLN A 230 14.46 -58.73 24.74
N MET A 231 14.69 -57.56 25.36
CA MET A 231 15.32 -57.46 26.67
C MET A 231 14.45 -58.11 27.75
N GLU A 232 13.14 -57.87 27.75
CA GLU A 232 12.19 -58.54 28.64
C GLU A 232 12.20 -60.07 28.43
N LEU A 233 12.16 -60.53 27.18
CA LEU A 233 12.23 -61.97 26.88
C LEU A 233 13.55 -62.59 27.33
N SER A 234 14.68 -61.90 27.13
CA SER A 234 15.99 -62.33 27.61
C SER A 234 16.03 -62.41 29.14
N GLN A 235 15.44 -61.43 29.83
CA GLN A 235 15.27 -61.44 31.28
C GLN A 235 14.40 -62.63 31.75
N GLU A 236 13.32 -62.94 31.04
CA GLU A 236 12.49 -64.11 31.33
C GLU A 236 13.25 -65.42 31.11
N LEU A 237 13.99 -65.54 30.00
CA LEU A 237 14.78 -66.73 29.67
C LEU A 237 15.91 -66.95 30.67
N THR A 238 16.59 -65.89 31.10
CA THR A 238 17.61 -65.98 32.15
C THR A 238 17.00 -66.42 33.48
N ASN A 239 15.82 -65.89 33.85
CA ASN A 239 15.09 -66.34 35.02
C ASN A 239 14.65 -67.82 34.92
N ARG A 240 14.15 -68.27 33.76
CA ARG A 240 13.80 -69.69 33.51
C ARG A 240 15.04 -70.58 33.57
N LYS A 241 16.16 -70.13 32.99
CA LYS A 241 17.43 -70.85 33.02
C LYS A 241 17.90 -71.05 34.46
N LEU A 242 17.87 -70.02 35.30
CA LEU A 242 18.24 -70.14 36.72
C LEU A 242 17.38 -71.19 37.45
N LYS A 243 16.06 -71.18 37.23
CA LYS A 243 15.16 -72.20 37.81
C LYS A 243 15.49 -73.62 37.34
N LEU A 244 15.72 -73.81 36.04
CA LEU A 244 16.11 -75.10 35.49
C LEU A 244 17.47 -75.57 36.00
N GLU A 245 18.42 -74.65 36.19
CA GLU A 245 19.73 -74.95 36.79
C GLU A 245 19.59 -75.38 38.26
N GLU A 246 18.71 -74.73 39.03
CA GLU A 246 18.36 -75.15 40.39
C GLU A 246 17.72 -76.55 40.42
N GLU A 247 16.73 -76.82 39.55
CA GLU A 247 16.08 -78.13 39.42
C GLU A 247 17.06 -79.23 38.99
N CYS A 248 17.91 -78.95 37.99
CA CYS A 248 18.97 -79.86 37.56
C CYS A 248 19.97 -80.12 38.69
N GLY A 249 20.34 -79.10 39.46
CA GLY A 249 21.19 -79.23 40.64
C GLY A 249 20.57 -80.15 41.69
N ALA A 250 19.27 -79.97 41.98
CA ALA A 250 18.54 -80.83 42.91
C ALA A 250 18.46 -82.28 42.41
N MET A 251 18.18 -82.50 41.13
CA MET A 251 18.15 -83.84 40.53
C MET A 251 19.51 -84.53 40.56
N LYS A 252 20.60 -83.80 40.28
CA LYS A 252 21.97 -84.34 40.41
C LYS A 252 22.25 -84.78 41.84
N SER A 253 21.91 -83.94 42.83
CA SER A 253 22.07 -84.31 44.24
C SER A 253 21.23 -85.55 44.59
N ASN A 254 20.00 -85.66 44.10
CA ASN A 254 19.17 -86.85 44.29
C ASN A 254 19.79 -88.10 43.65
N ILE A 255 20.34 -87.99 42.43
CA ILE A 255 21.06 -89.09 41.77
C ILE A 255 22.26 -89.53 42.62
N ASP A 256 23.09 -88.59 43.08
CA ASP A 256 24.25 -88.91 43.93
C ASP A 256 23.82 -89.65 45.21
N THR A 257 22.71 -89.24 45.83
CA THR A 257 22.15 -89.96 46.99
C THR A 257 21.66 -91.37 46.63
N MET A 258 20.98 -91.52 45.49
CA MET A 258 20.49 -92.82 45.01
C MET A 258 21.64 -93.75 44.65
N GLU A 259 22.68 -93.27 43.97
CA GLU A 259 23.89 -94.06 43.68
C GLU A 259 24.60 -94.51 44.96
N SER A 260 24.66 -93.65 45.98
CA SER A 260 25.16 -94.03 47.31
C SER A 260 24.32 -95.15 47.94
N THR A 261 22.98 -95.10 47.82
CA THR A 261 22.11 -96.20 48.30
C THR A 261 22.26 -97.48 47.47
N LEU A 262 22.40 -97.37 46.16
CA LEU A 262 22.52 -98.51 45.25
C LEU A 262 23.85 -99.23 45.46
N ASN A 263 24.93 -98.48 45.70
CA ASN A 263 26.23 -99.04 46.11
C ASN A 263 26.16 -99.77 47.45
N LYS A 264 25.31 -99.34 48.39
CA LYS A 264 25.05 -100.10 49.64
C LYS A 264 24.32 -101.41 49.34
N MET A 265 23.23 -101.37 48.58
CA MET A 265 22.47 -102.57 48.19
C MET A 265 23.32 -103.57 47.39
N GLY A 266 24.21 -103.09 46.51
CA GLY A 266 25.12 -103.94 45.73
C GLY A 266 26.19 -104.66 46.58
N LYS A 267 26.52 -104.14 47.77
CA LYS A 267 27.37 -104.85 48.75
C LYS A 267 26.58 -105.96 49.45
N GLU A 268 25.31 -105.73 49.76
CA GLU A 268 24.43 -106.73 50.38
C GLU A 268 24.17 -107.92 49.45
N LYS A 269 23.90 -107.67 48.15
CA LYS A 269 23.70 -108.73 47.15
C LYS A 269 24.87 -109.70 47.05
N ARG A 270 26.11 -109.18 47.01
CA ARG A 270 27.34 -110.00 46.95
C ARG A 270 27.50 -110.90 48.18
N CYS A 271 27.00 -110.48 49.34
CA CYS A 271 27.01 -111.30 50.54
C CYS A 271 26.07 -112.52 50.41
N VAL A 272 24.91 -112.34 49.76
CA VAL A 272 23.93 -113.41 49.54
C VAL A 272 24.39 -114.41 48.47
N GLU A 273 24.97 -113.94 47.36
CA GLU A 273 25.49 -114.82 46.28
C GLU A 273 26.57 -115.79 46.79
N ASN A 274 27.43 -115.33 47.71
CA ASN A 274 28.45 -116.19 48.32
C ASN A 274 27.87 -117.30 49.21
N LYS A 275 26.66 -117.12 49.76
CA LYS A 275 25.96 -118.17 50.53
C LYS A 275 25.38 -119.26 49.65
N VAL A 276 24.91 -118.91 48.44
CA VAL A 276 24.32 -119.86 47.48
C VAL A 276 25.38 -120.81 46.92
N ARG A 277 26.59 -120.32 46.65
CA ARG A 277 27.70 -121.11 46.09
C ARG A 277 28.13 -122.27 46.99
N ASN A 278 28.13 -122.08 48.30
CA ASN A 278 28.53 -123.12 49.25
C ASN A 278 27.54 -124.30 49.33
N LEU A 279 26.26 -124.08 48.98
CA LEU A 279 25.24 -125.14 49.01
C LEU A 279 25.28 -126.06 47.78
N VAL A 280 25.94 -125.64 46.70
CA VAL A 280 26.02 -126.41 45.45
C VAL A 280 27.09 -127.52 45.52
N GLU A 281 28.14 -127.33 46.32
CA GLU A 281 29.22 -128.31 46.48
C GLU A 281 28.77 -129.56 47.29
N GLU A 282 27.82 -129.42 48.22
CA GLU A 282 27.30 -130.56 49.01
C GLU A 282 26.45 -131.56 48.18
N THR A 283 25.87 -131.12 47.07
CA THR A 283 25.05 -131.98 46.19
C THR A 283 25.85 -132.92 45.28
N ALA A 284 27.15 -132.69 45.08
CA ALA A 284 27.97 -133.48 44.16
C ALA A 284 28.40 -134.84 44.75
N ASP A 285 28.57 -134.95 46.07
CA ASP A 285 29.11 -136.14 46.73
C ASP A 285 28.12 -137.33 46.79
N LEU A 286 26.81 -137.06 46.79
CA LEU A 286 25.76 -138.09 46.87
C LEU A 286 25.59 -138.92 45.57
N ASN A 287 26.07 -138.43 44.42
CA ASN A 287 25.89 -139.10 43.13
C ASN A 287 26.88 -140.26 42.85
N THR A 288 27.92 -140.44 43.65
CA THR A 288 28.95 -141.48 43.43
C THR A 288 28.56 -142.88 43.96
N LEU A 289 27.52 -142.99 44.79
CA LEU A 289 27.11 -144.26 45.42
C LEU A 289 26.16 -145.11 44.54
N ILE A 290 25.48 -144.52 43.55
CA ILE A 290 24.43 -145.17 42.74
C ILE A 290 25.00 -146.02 41.57
N ALA A 291 26.24 -145.80 41.15
CA ALA A 291 26.82 -146.46 39.97
C ALA A 291 27.18 -147.95 40.15
N LYS A 292 27.27 -148.48 41.38
CA LYS A 292 27.72 -149.87 41.64
C LYS A 292 26.65 -150.96 41.51
N LEU A 293 25.36 -150.62 41.36
CA LEU A 293 24.25 -151.60 41.37
C LEU A 293 23.67 -151.97 39.98
N ARG A 294 24.18 -151.41 38.86
CA ARG A 294 23.62 -151.64 37.51
C ARG A 294 24.29 -152.76 36.69
N ALA A 295 25.18 -153.56 37.28
CA ALA A 295 26.01 -154.54 36.56
C ALA A 295 25.41 -155.97 36.39
N GLU A 296 24.20 -156.28 36.85
CA GLU A 296 23.65 -157.66 36.81
C GLU A 296 22.56 -157.93 35.74
N LYS A 297 22.17 -156.96 34.90
CA LYS A 297 21.04 -157.14 33.95
C LYS A 297 21.47 -157.51 32.51
N SER A 298 22.45 -158.41 32.40
CA SER A 298 23.20 -158.73 31.16
C SER A 298 22.77 -160.00 30.40
N SER A 299 21.67 -160.70 30.71
CA SER A 299 21.60 -162.13 30.32
C SER A 299 20.46 -162.61 29.41
N LEU A 300 19.66 -161.80 28.71
CA LEU A 300 18.54 -162.40 27.95
C LEU A 300 18.01 -161.57 26.77
N GLN A 301 18.65 -161.65 25.60
CA GLN A 301 18.00 -162.15 24.36
C GLN A 301 18.67 -161.68 23.07
N GLU A 302 19.28 -162.66 22.41
CA GLU A 302 20.09 -162.61 21.21
C GLU A 302 19.70 -163.81 20.32
N ALA A 303 18.51 -163.78 19.72
CA ALA A 303 18.11 -164.80 18.76
C ALA A 303 17.15 -164.20 17.73
N HIS A 304 17.59 -164.05 16.47
CA HIS A 304 16.92 -164.58 15.28
C HIS A 304 17.36 -163.86 13.98
N ALA A 305 18.66 -163.95 13.67
CA ALA A 305 19.25 -163.33 12.49
C ALA A 305 19.26 -164.20 11.21
N ASN A 306 18.96 -165.49 11.20
CA ASN A 306 19.41 -166.34 10.07
C ASN A 306 18.35 -167.26 9.45
N ILE A 307 17.53 -166.71 8.57
CA ILE A 307 17.15 -167.41 7.32
C ILE A 307 17.37 -166.41 6.18
N MET A 308 18.66 -166.17 5.93
CA MET A 308 19.18 -165.65 4.68
C MET A 308 18.90 -166.63 3.54
N GLU A 309 19.03 -166.08 2.34
CA GLU A 309 19.86 -166.65 1.25
C GLU A 309 19.16 -167.31 0.05
N ASP A 310 17.88 -167.68 0.09
CA ASP A 310 17.38 -168.62 -0.94
C ASP A 310 16.52 -168.07 -2.09
N LEU A 311 16.39 -166.76 -2.32
CA LEU A 311 15.72 -166.33 -3.57
C LEU A 311 16.26 -165.04 -4.19
N HIS A 312 17.58 -164.93 -4.23
CA HIS A 312 18.33 -163.88 -4.92
C HIS A 312 18.34 -164.03 -6.47
N MET A 313 17.56 -164.93 -7.07
CA MET A 313 17.59 -165.18 -8.51
C MET A 313 16.27 -165.00 -9.28
N GLU A 314 15.14 -164.66 -8.64
CA GLU A 314 13.85 -164.56 -9.36
C GLU A 314 13.20 -163.18 -9.52
N GLU A 315 13.74 -162.08 -9.01
CA GLU A 315 13.04 -160.77 -9.17
C GLU A 315 13.88 -159.61 -9.72
N GLU A 316 14.93 -159.92 -10.49
CA GLU A 316 15.48 -158.98 -11.49
C GLU A 316 14.43 -158.54 -12.55
N LYS A 317 13.24 -159.18 -12.60
CA LYS A 317 12.10 -158.73 -13.41
C LYS A 317 11.20 -157.67 -12.73
N VAL A 318 11.26 -157.50 -11.40
CA VAL A 318 10.46 -156.49 -10.67
C VAL A 318 11.08 -155.09 -10.77
N ASN A 319 12.40 -154.97 -10.95
CA ASN A 319 13.12 -153.70 -11.00
C ASN A 319 12.78 -152.79 -12.20
N ASN A 320 12.18 -153.33 -13.26
CA ASN A 320 11.73 -152.51 -14.40
C ASN A 320 10.32 -151.92 -14.22
N LEU A 321 9.51 -152.42 -13.27
CA LEU A 321 8.18 -151.87 -12.95
C LEU A 321 8.21 -150.85 -11.79
N THR A 322 9.15 -150.96 -10.85
CA THR A 322 9.31 -150.00 -9.74
C THR A 322 9.82 -148.62 -10.18
N ARG A 323 10.58 -148.55 -11.29
CA ARG A 323 11.05 -147.26 -11.87
C ARG A 323 9.94 -146.46 -12.58
N ALA A 324 8.87 -147.11 -13.02
CA ALA A 324 7.72 -146.43 -13.63
C ALA A 324 6.75 -145.88 -12.57
N LYS A 325 6.63 -146.55 -11.41
CA LYS A 325 5.79 -146.11 -10.29
C LYS A 325 6.32 -144.83 -9.60
N ALA A 326 7.63 -144.76 -9.35
CA ALA A 326 8.26 -143.58 -8.73
C ALA A 326 8.16 -142.28 -9.57
N LYS A 327 8.00 -142.38 -10.90
CA LYS A 327 7.83 -141.20 -11.77
C LYS A 327 6.43 -140.62 -11.76
N PHE A 328 5.41 -141.43 -11.48
CA PHE A 328 4.03 -140.95 -11.38
C PHE A 328 3.67 -140.49 -9.96
N GLU A 329 4.32 -141.02 -8.91
CA GLU A 329 4.17 -140.51 -7.54
C GLU A 329 4.81 -139.12 -7.38
N GLN A 330 5.95 -138.85 -8.03
CA GLN A 330 6.58 -137.51 -8.06
C GLN A 330 5.72 -136.46 -8.81
N GLN A 331 5.03 -136.85 -9.89
CA GLN A 331 4.14 -135.94 -10.64
C GLN A 331 2.83 -135.63 -9.90
N VAL A 332 2.45 -136.43 -8.91
CA VAL A 332 1.27 -136.17 -8.07
C VAL A 332 1.65 -135.23 -6.91
N GLU A 333 2.80 -135.43 -6.28
CA GLU A 333 3.33 -134.52 -5.24
C GLU A 333 3.60 -133.10 -5.79
N ASP A 334 4.16 -132.98 -7.01
CA ASP A 334 4.44 -131.67 -7.63
C ASP A 334 3.13 -130.90 -7.95
N MET A 335 2.06 -131.59 -8.35
CA MET A 335 0.74 -130.97 -8.64
C MET A 335 -0.03 -130.58 -7.36
N GLU A 336 0.22 -131.25 -6.24
CA GLU A 336 -0.36 -130.89 -4.93
C GLU A 336 0.31 -129.64 -4.35
N VAL A 337 1.63 -129.47 -4.55
CA VAL A 337 2.37 -128.26 -4.15
C VAL A 337 1.96 -127.04 -4.99
N GLU A 338 1.83 -127.19 -6.31
CA GLU A 338 1.35 -126.10 -7.19
C GLU A 338 -0.07 -125.65 -6.81
N LEU A 339 -0.95 -126.56 -6.39
CA LEU A 339 -2.31 -126.23 -5.95
C LEU A 339 -2.36 -125.48 -4.60
N GLU A 340 -1.42 -125.75 -3.69
CA GLU A 340 -1.32 -125.02 -2.41
C GLU A 340 -0.69 -123.62 -2.58
N GLU A 341 0.25 -123.46 -3.50
CA GLU A 341 0.81 -122.16 -3.87
C GLU A 341 -0.22 -121.27 -4.58
N GLU A 342 -1.01 -121.82 -5.51
CA GLU A 342 -2.10 -121.12 -6.20
C GLU A 342 -3.16 -120.59 -5.21
N LYS A 343 -3.48 -121.36 -4.16
CA LYS A 343 -4.42 -120.94 -3.10
C LYS A 343 -3.88 -119.79 -2.24
N LYS A 344 -2.58 -119.76 -1.94
CA LYS A 344 -1.94 -118.64 -1.22
C LYS A 344 -1.92 -117.37 -2.06
N ILE A 345 -1.53 -117.47 -3.32
CA ILE A 345 -1.50 -116.34 -4.26
C ILE A 345 -2.90 -115.75 -4.43
N ARG A 346 -3.95 -116.60 -4.51
CA ARG A 346 -5.33 -116.13 -4.61
C ARG A 346 -5.80 -115.36 -3.36
N MET A 347 -5.43 -115.80 -2.15
CA MET A 347 -5.74 -115.05 -0.93
C MET A 347 -4.98 -113.72 -0.82
N GLU A 348 -3.74 -113.66 -1.33
CA GLU A 348 -2.98 -112.40 -1.38
C GLU A 348 -3.56 -111.42 -2.39
N VAL A 349 -4.01 -111.90 -3.55
CA VAL A 349 -4.71 -111.10 -4.57
C VAL A 349 -6.04 -110.55 -4.03
N ASP A 350 -6.81 -111.34 -3.28
CA ASP A 350 -8.06 -110.84 -2.68
C ASP A 350 -7.82 -109.77 -1.59
N ARG A 351 -6.68 -109.84 -0.88
CA ARG A 351 -6.29 -108.82 0.11
C ARG A 351 -5.83 -107.52 -0.54
N THR A 352 -5.04 -107.59 -1.63
CA THR A 352 -4.59 -106.40 -2.35
C THR A 352 -5.75 -105.75 -3.10
N LYS A 353 -6.68 -106.54 -3.66
CA LYS A 353 -7.92 -106.03 -4.26
C LYS A 353 -8.76 -105.23 -3.26
N LYS A 354 -8.97 -105.74 -2.04
CA LYS A 354 -9.72 -105.00 -1.01
C LYS A 354 -9.05 -103.69 -0.59
N LYS A 355 -7.73 -103.67 -0.47
CA LYS A 355 -6.98 -102.43 -0.18
C LYS A 355 -7.12 -101.40 -1.30
N LEU A 356 -7.00 -101.84 -2.56
CA LEU A 356 -7.16 -100.97 -3.72
C LEU A 356 -8.61 -100.46 -3.86
N GLU A 357 -9.62 -101.26 -3.51
CA GLU A 357 -11.01 -100.81 -3.47
C GLU A 357 -11.27 -99.77 -2.37
N GLU A 358 -10.59 -99.89 -1.22
CA GLU A 358 -10.68 -98.92 -0.12
C GLU A 358 -9.93 -97.61 -0.46
N ASP A 359 -8.73 -97.70 -1.04
CA ASP A 359 -7.98 -96.55 -1.54
C ASP A 359 -8.73 -95.82 -2.68
N LEU A 360 -9.38 -96.56 -3.58
CA LEU A 360 -10.23 -96.00 -4.64
C LEU A 360 -11.43 -95.24 -4.05
N LYS A 361 -12.02 -95.74 -2.96
CA LYS A 361 -13.12 -95.06 -2.29
C LYS A 361 -12.67 -93.75 -1.62
N VAL A 362 -11.53 -93.74 -0.93
CA VAL A 362 -10.96 -92.53 -0.31
C VAL A 362 -10.58 -91.48 -1.36
N THR A 363 -10.03 -91.92 -2.50
CA THR A 363 -9.71 -90.99 -3.60
C THR A 363 -10.95 -90.41 -4.28
N LEU A 364 -12.05 -91.15 -4.37
CA LEU A 364 -13.33 -90.63 -4.84
C LEU A 364 -13.91 -89.60 -3.86
N GLU A 365 -13.86 -89.86 -2.55
CA GLU A 365 -14.33 -88.92 -1.52
C GLU A 365 -13.50 -87.61 -1.53
N THR A 366 -12.17 -87.71 -1.64
CA THR A 366 -11.31 -86.51 -1.75
C THR A 366 -11.53 -85.74 -3.06
N LEU A 367 -11.83 -86.43 -4.17
CA LEU A 367 -12.19 -85.78 -5.43
C LEU A 367 -13.50 -84.98 -5.29
N THR A 368 -14.52 -85.57 -4.65
CA THR A 368 -15.80 -84.88 -4.41
C THR A 368 -15.66 -83.66 -3.50
N ASP A 369 -14.78 -83.72 -2.49
CA ASP A 369 -14.48 -82.57 -1.62
C ASP A 369 -13.75 -81.46 -2.39
N LEU A 370 -12.82 -81.82 -3.28
CA LEU A 370 -12.13 -80.86 -4.14
C LEU A 370 -13.06 -80.20 -5.16
N GLU A 371 -14.00 -80.94 -5.74
CA GLU A 371 -15.03 -80.39 -6.63
C GLU A 371 -15.96 -79.43 -5.90
N SER A 372 -16.38 -79.77 -4.67
CA SER A 372 -17.17 -78.89 -3.81
C SER A 372 -16.42 -77.59 -3.47
N ASN A 373 -15.14 -77.70 -3.10
CA ASN A 373 -14.28 -76.54 -2.80
C ASN A 373 -14.07 -75.65 -4.04
N LYS A 374 -13.92 -76.24 -5.22
CA LYS A 374 -13.80 -75.51 -6.49
C LYS A 374 -15.04 -74.65 -6.75
N VAL A 375 -16.24 -75.23 -6.62
CA VAL A 375 -17.51 -74.51 -6.82
C VAL A 375 -17.66 -73.36 -5.82
N GLN A 376 -17.31 -73.57 -4.55
CA GLN A 376 -17.33 -72.50 -3.55
C GLN A 376 -16.35 -71.36 -3.84
N MET A 377 -15.18 -71.67 -4.39
CA MET A 377 -14.20 -70.66 -4.78
C MET A 377 -14.63 -69.89 -6.04
N GLU A 378 -15.25 -70.56 -7.01
CA GLU A 378 -15.83 -69.91 -8.19
C GLU A 378 -16.98 -68.96 -7.82
N GLU A 379 -17.83 -69.32 -6.85
CA GLU A 379 -18.85 -68.40 -6.33
C GLU A 379 -18.26 -67.18 -5.61
N LYS A 380 -17.22 -67.38 -4.79
CA LYS A 380 -16.51 -66.25 -4.14
C LYS A 380 -15.86 -65.34 -5.18
N LEU A 381 -15.27 -65.92 -6.23
CA LEU A 381 -14.66 -65.16 -7.32
C LEU A 381 -15.72 -64.30 -8.03
N ARG A 382 -16.88 -64.87 -8.39
CA ARG A 382 -17.99 -64.13 -9.01
C ARG A 382 -18.51 -62.98 -8.15
N ARG A 383 -18.59 -63.17 -6.82
CA ARG A 383 -18.98 -62.09 -5.89
C ARG A 383 -17.95 -60.96 -5.89
N ARG A 384 -16.66 -61.29 -5.88
CA ARG A 384 -15.58 -60.28 -5.98
C ARG A 384 -15.57 -59.57 -7.33
N GLU A 385 -15.83 -60.28 -8.42
CA GLU A 385 -15.96 -59.66 -9.75
C GLU A 385 -17.13 -58.68 -9.82
N PHE A 386 -18.25 -59.00 -9.18
CA PHE A 386 -19.40 -58.10 -9.08
C PHE A 386 -19.08 -56.85 -8.25
N GLU A 387 -18.49 -57.00 -7.06
CA GLU A 387 -18.05 -55.88 -6.21
C GLU A 387 -17.02 -54.99 -6.93
N ILE A 388 -16.10 -55.56 -7.70
CA ILE A 388 -15.15 -54.81 -8.53
C ILE A 388 -15.88 -54.02 -9.62
N GLY A 389 -16.94 -54.56 -10.21
CA GLY A 389 -17.78 -53.85 -11.17
C GLY A 389 -18.52 -52.64 -10.57
N GLU A 390 -19.08 -52.80 -9.38
CA GLU A 390 -19.72 -51.71 -8.63
C GLU A 390 -18.72 -50.62 -8.22
N LEU A 391 -17.53 -51.00 -7.77
CA LEU A 391 -16.48 -50.03 -7.45
C LEU A 391 -16.00 -49.27 -8.70
N ARG A 392 -15.89 -49.94 -9.86
CA ARG A 392 -15.53 -49.27 -11.13
C ARG A 392 -16.58 -48.27 -11.59
N THR A 393 -17.86 -48.58 -11.42
CA THR A 393 -18.94 -47.65 -11.75
C THR A 393 -18.96 -46.45 -10.80
N SER A 394 -18.79 -46.68 -9.49
CA SER A 394 -18.65 -45.60 -8.51
C SER A 394 -17.44 -44.69 -8.79
N ILE A 395 -16.28 -45.25 -9.17
CA ILE A 395 -15.11 -44.47 -9.55
C ILE A 395 -15.37 -43.61 -10.80
N SER A 396 -16.09 -44.15 -11.79
CA SER A 396 -16.48 -43.40 -12.99
C SER A 396 -17.42 -42.23 -12.66
N GLU A 397 -18.38 -42.45 -11.75
CA GLU A 397 -19.28 -41.39 -11.28
C GLU A 397 -18.53 -40.29 -10.52
N GLU A 398 -17.59 -40.65 -9.64
CA GLU A 398 -16.75 -39.67 -8.95
C GLU A 398 -15.82 -38.92 -9.91
N GLN A 399 -15.24 -39.57 -10.92
CA GLN A 399 -14.45 -38.89 -11.95
C GLN A 399 -15.28 -37.89 -12.77
N ASN A 400 -16.54 -38.22 -13.06
CA ASN A 400 -17.49 -37.29 -13.70
C ASN A 400 -17.85 -36.11 -12.79
N LEU A 401 -17.93 -36.33 -11.48
CA LEU A 401 -18.18 -35.26 -10.51
C LEU A 401 -16.95 -34.34 -10.37
N ILE A 402 -15.74 -34.91 -10.30
CA ILE A 402 -14.47 -34.17 -10.25
C ILE A 402 -14.32 -33.28 -11.48
N SER A 403 -14.60 -33.79 -12.67
CA SER A 403 -14.50 -33.01 -13.91
C SER A 403 -15.54 -31.89 -13.98
N LYS A 404 -16.76 -32.09 -13.47
CA LYS A 404 -17.76 -31.00 -13.31
C LYS A 404 -17.30 -29.94 -12.32
N LEU A 405 -16.74 -30.34 -11.17
CA LEU A 405 -16.22 -29.43 -10.15
C LEU A 405 -15.01 -28.65 -10.65
N GLN A 406 -14.10 -29.27 -11.40
CA GLN A 406 -12.96 -28.59 -12.04
C GLN A 406 -13.40 -27.56 -13.08
N LYS A 407 -14.52 -27.78 -13.76
CA LYS A 407 -15.10 -26.80 -14.69
C LYS A 407 -15.65 -25.59 -13.94
N LYS A 408 -16.41 -25.85 -12.87
CA LYS A 408 -16.93 -24.82 -11.96
C LYS A 408 -15.83 -24.03 -11.26
N LEU A 409 -14.73 -24.69 -10.88
CA LEU A 409 -13.55 -24.06 -10.31
C LEU A 409 -12.93 -23.06 -11.29
N ARG A 410 -12.78 -23.44 -12.57
CA ARG A 410 -12.26 -22.56 -13.62
C ARG A 410 -13.17 -21.37 -13.90
N GLU A 411 -14.48 -21.58 -13.93
CA GLU A 411 -15.47 -20.51 -14.08
C GLU A 411 -15.40 -19.51 -12.90
N LEU A 412 -15.31 -20.00 -11.66
CA LEU A 412 -15.16 -19.16 -10.48
C LEU A 412 -13.79 -18.48 -10.39
N GLN A 413 -12.74 -19.09 -10.91
CA GLN A 413 -11.41 -18.47 -11.02
C GLN A 413 -11.42 -17.32 -12.04
N GLY A 414 -12.05 -17.51 -13.21
CA GLY A 414 -12.24 -16.44 -14.20
C GLY A 414 -13.06 -15.29 -13.63
N HIS A 415 -14.16 -15.61 -12.94
CA HIS A 415 -14.98 -14.56 -12.33
C HIS A 415 -14.26 -13.81 -11.19
N ASN A 416 -13.39 -14.49 -10.43
CA ASN A 416 -12.52 -13.80 -9.48
C ASN A 416 -11.53 -12.88 -10.21
N GLN A 417 -10.91 -13.30 -11.31
CA GLN A 417 -10.01 -12.45 -12.10
C GLN A 417 -10.72 -11.20 -12.61
N GLU A 418 -11.90 -11.34 -13.20
CA GLU A 418 -12.74 -10.22 -13.64
C GLU A 418 -13.04 -9.25 -12.49
N LEU A 419 -13.49 -9.76 -11.34
CA LEU A 419 -13.75 -8.93 -10.15
C LEU A 419 -12.48 -8.26 -9.60
N THR A 420 -11.31 -8.89 -9.77
CA THR A 420 -10.03 -8.31 -9.35
C THR A 420 -9.63 -7.17 -10.28
N GLU A 421 -9.79 -7.35 -11.59
CA GLU A 421 -9.55 -6.32 -12.62
C GLU A 421 -10.52 -5.13 -12.46
N GLU A 422 -11.79 -5.39 -12.18
CA GLU A 422 -12.78 -4.34 -11.86
C GLU A 422 -12.39 -3.57 -10.58
N LEU A 423 -11.92 -4.26 -9.55
CA LEU A 423 -11.46 -3.62 -8.30
C LEU A 423 -10.22 -2.75 -8.53
N GLU A 424 -9.25 -3.21 -9.32
CA GLU A 424 -8.06 -2.44 -9.69
C GLU A 424 -8.40 -1.22 -10.54
N SER A 425 -9.31 -1.38 -11.50
CA SER A 425 -9.89 -0.30 -12.30
C SER A 425 -10.55 0.77 -11.40
N GLU A 426 -11.38 0.33 -10.45
CA GLU A 426 -12.08 1.23 -9.54
C GLU A 426 -11.13 1.91 -8.55
N GLN A 427 -10.10 1.21 -8.05
CA GLN A 427 -9.03 1.82 -7.25
C GLN A 427 -8.26 2.87 -8.05
N GLY A 428 -7.94 2.60 -9.32
CA GLY A 428 -7.29 3.55 -10.21
C GLY A 428 -8.15 4.78 -10.48
N ALA A 429 -9.45 4.61 -10.70
CA ALA A 429 -10.41 5.72 -10.84
C ALA A 429 -10.51 6.54 -9.55
N ARG A 430 -10.58 5.89 -8.39
CA ARG A 430 -10.66 6.53 -7.08
C ARG A 430 -9.41 7.35 -6.77
N ALA A 431 -8.22 6.83 -7.06
CA ALA A 431 -6.96 7.55 -6.91
C ALA A 431 -6.90 8.81 -7.81
N ARG A 432 -7.43 8.74 -9.05
CA ARG A 432 -7.55 9.91 -9.93
C ARG A 432 -8.50 10.96 -9.36
N CYS A 433 -9.67 10.55 -8.87
CA CYS A 433 -10.62 11.47 -8.22
C CYS A 433 -10.04 12.09 -6.94
N GLU A 434 -9.29 11.33 -6.13
CA GLU A 434 -8.63 11.85 -4.93
C GLU A 434 -7.53 12.86 -5.26
N ARG A 435 -6.75 12.64 -6.32
CA ARG A 435 -5.78 13.64 -6.80
C ARG A 435 -6.45 14.91 -7.26
N GLN A 436 -7.50 14.80 -8.09
CA GLN A 436 -8.27 15.97 -8.53
C GLN A 436 -8.92 16.71 -7.34
N ARG A 437 -9.41 15.97 -6.35
CA ARG A 437 -9.97 16.56 -5.12
C ARG A 437 -8.89 17.28 -4.30
N ALA A 438 -7.70 16.70 -4.15
CA ALA A 438 -6.58 17.32 -3.46
C ALA A 438 -6.10 18.60 -4.19
N GLU A 439 -6.02 18.58 -5.53
CA GLU A 439 -5.71 19.77 -6.33
C GLU A 439 -6.78 20.86 -6.17
N LEU A 440 -8.06 20.50 -6.14
CA LEU A 440 -9.16 21.45 -5.91
C LEU A 440 -9.16 22.00 -4.48
N GLU A 441 -8.88 21.16 -3.47
CA GLU A 441 -8.71 21.59 -2.08
C GLU A 441 -7.51 22.55 -1.95
N GLN A 442 -6.41 22.29 -2.64
CA GLN A 442 -5.23 23.16 -2.66
C GLN A 442 -5.52 24.50 -3.35
N ARG A 443 -6.20 24.48 -4.50
CA ARG A 443 -6.66 25.71 -5.19
C ARG A 443 -7.65 26.51 -4.34
N LEU A 444 -8.55 25.83 -3.63
CA LEU A 444 -9.46 26.48 -2.68
C LEU A 444 -8.70 27.11 -1.52
N GLN A 445 -7.67 26.44 -0.99
CA GLN A 445 -6.82 27.00 0.05
C GLN A 445 -6.04 28.22 -0.45
N GLU A 446 -5.47 28.16 -1.66
CA GLU A 446 -4.79 29.30 -2.29
C GLU A 446 -5.74 30.48 -2.53
N LEU A 447 -6.96 30.23 -3.02
CA LEU A 447 -8.00 31.26 -3.17
C LEU A 447 -8.43 31.83 -1.81
N THR A 448 -8.52 30.99 -0.78
CA THR A 448 -8.87 31.42 0.58
C THR A 448 -7.77 32.28 1.18
N ASP A 449 -6.50 31.91 1.00
CA ASP A 449 -5.34 32.68 1.45
C ASP A 449 -5.24 34.01 0.69
N GLN A 450 -5.52 34.01 -0.63
CA GLN A 450 -5.59 35.24 -1.43
C GLN A 450 -6.74 36.14 -0.97
N LEU A 451 -7.90 35.58 -0.64
CA LEU A 451 -9.06 36.33 -0.16
C LEU A 451 -8.83 36.86 1.26
N GLN A 452 -8.12 36.11 2.11
CA GLN A 452 -7.71 36.56 3.44
C GLN A 452 -6.62 37.64 3.37
N GLN A 453 -5.68 37.54 2.43
CA GLN A 453 -4.71 38.61 2.15
C GLN A 453 -5.37 39.85 1.58
N ALA A 454 -6.32 39.70 0.65
CA ALA A 454 -7.10 40.82 0.10
C ALA A 454 -7.98 41.46 1.19
N GLY A 455 -8.61 40.66 2.05
CA GLY A 455 -9.36 41.11 3.21
C GLY A 455 -8.48 41.85 4.22
N GLY A 456 -7.28 41.36 4.50
CA GLY A 456 -6.28 42.03 5.33
C GLY A 456 -5.79 43.35 4.72
N ALA A 457 -5.53 43.38 3.41
CA ALA A 457 -5.15 44.59 2.68
C ALA A 457 -6.29 45.63 2.68
N THR A 458 -7.54 45.19 2.51
CA THR A 458 -8.73 46.06 2.57
C THR A 458 -8.95 46.60 3.98
N SER A 459 -8.78 45.78 5.01
CA SER A 459 -8.84 46.21 6.41
C SER A 459 -7.74 47.22 6.75
N ALA A 460 -6.51 46.97 6.32
CA ALA A 460 -5.40 47.91 6.51
C ALA A 460 -5.63 49.23 5.76
N GLN A 461 -6.22 49.19 4.56
CA GLN A 461 -6.59 50.39 3.81
C GLN A 461 -7.73 51.17 4.49
N ILE A 462 -8.72 50.49 5.09
CA ILE A 462 -9.79 51.12 5.87
C ILE A 462 -9.22 51.78 7.13
N GLU A 463 -8.28 51.14 7.84
CA GLU A 463 -7.62 51.75 8.99
C GLU A 463 -6.74 52.95 8.59
N LEU A 464 -6.05 52.87 7.45
CA LEU A 464 -5.28 53.99 6.89
C LEU A 464 -6.20 55.17 6.55
N ASN A 465 -7.32 54.92 5.87
CA ASN A 465 -8.31 55.94 5.55
C ASN A 465 -8.91 56.55 6.82
N LYS A 466 -9.23 55.76 7.85
CA LYS A 466 -9.69 56.27 9.16
C LYS A 466 -8.64 57.16 9.83
N ARG A 467 -7.34 56.83 9.74
CA ARG A 467 -6.25 57.67 10.26
C ARG A 467 -6.13 58.96 9.46
N GLN A 468 -6.25 58.89 8.14
CA GLN A 468 -6.24 60.07 7.27
C GLN A 468 -7.46 60.97 7.53
N GLU A 469 -8.65 60.40 7.73
CA GLU A 469 -9.86 61.15 8.11
C GLU A 469 -9.69 61.81 9.48
N ALA A 470 -9.14 61.10 10.47
CA ALA A 470 -8.86 61.66 11.79
C ALA A 470 -7.81 62.79 11.73
N GLU A 471 -6.79 62.65 10.89
CA GLU A 471 -5.76 63.66 10.68
C GLU A 471 -6.30 64.88 9.92
N CYS A 472 -7.13 64.68 8.89
CA CYS A 472 -7.88 65.74 8.23
C CYS A 472 -8.78 66.49 9.21
N GLN A 473 -9.52 65.78 10.08
CA GLN A 473 -10.34 66.40 11.11
C GLN A 473 -9.50 67.19 12.12
N ARG A 474 -8.31 66.69 12.49
CA ARG A 474 -7.37 67.41 13.36
C ARG A 474 -6.89 68.70 12.70
N LEU A 475 -6.47 68.63 11.44
CA LEU A 475 -6.01 69.79 10.67
C LEU A 475 -7.12 70.83 10.45
N VAL A 476 -8.36 70.39 10.24
CA VAL A 476 -9.53 71.29 10.18
C VAL A 476 -9.73 72.00 11.52
N ARG A 477 -9.66 71.29 12.65
CA ARG A 477 -9.74 71.92 13.98
C ARG A 477 -8.58 72.90 14.24
N GLU A 478 -7.35 72.53 13.89
CA GLU A 478 -6.19 73.41 14.02
C GLU A 478 -6.32 74.68 13.15
N LEU A 479 -6.90 74.55 11.95
CA LEU A 479 -7.21 75.68 11.07
C LEU A 479 -8.33 76.55 11.64
N GLU A 480 -9.39 75.96 12.20
CA GLU A 480 -10.47 76.69 12.87
C GLU A 480 -9.99 77.42 14.13
N GLU A 481 -9.13 76.79 14.93
CA GLU A 481 -8.50 77.40 16.10
C GLU A 481 -7.56 78.55 15.72
N SER A 482 -6.75 78.36 14.66
CA SER A 482 -5.89 79.41 14.11
C SER A 482 -6.73 80.58 13.56
N ARG A 483 -7.83 80.30 12.85
CA ARG A 483 -8.77 81.31 12.37
C ARG A 483 -9.42 82.06 13.53
N LEU A 484 -9.84 81.36 14.58
CA LEU A 484 -10.41 81.95 15.78
C LEU A 484 -9.39 82.85 16.50
N CYS A 485 -8.12 82.43 16.59
CA CYS A 485 -7.04 83.26 17.12
C CYS A 485 -6.79 84.51 16.26
N GLN A 486 -6.81 84.38 14.94
CA GLN A 486 -6.71 85.52 14.02
C GLN A 486 -7.91 86.47 14.15
N GLU A 487 -9.13 85.94 14.25
CA GLU A 487 -10.35 86.73 14.47
C GLU A 487 -10.31 87.47 15.82
N LYS A 488 -9.86 86.81 16.90
CA LYS A 488 -9.65 87.46 18.21
C LYS A 488 -8.60 88.57 18.11
N MET A 489 -7.46 88.31 17.48
CA MET A 489 -6.39 89.30 17.30
C MET A 489 -6.85 90.49 16.44
N ALA A 490 -7.61 90.23 15.38
CA ALA A 490 -8.24 91.28 14.57
C ALA A 490 -9.28 92.06 15.37
N GLY A 491 -10.07 91.40 16.22
CA GLY A 491 -11.02 92.03 17.15
C GLY A 491 -10.33 92.92 18.19
N ASP A 492 -9.19 92.48 18.73
CA ASP A 492 -8.36 93.26 19.65
C ASP A 492 -7.74 94.49 18.97
N LEU A 493 -7.27 94.33 17.73
CA LEU A 493 -6.79 95.45 16.91
C LEU A 493 -7.91 96.44 16.60
N ARG A 494 -9.11 95.97 16.25
CA ARG A 494 -10.29 96.83 16.04
C ARG A 494 -10.67 97.56 17.33
N ARG A 495 -10.62 96.91 18.50
CA ARG A 495 -10.85 97.56 19.80
C ARG A 495 -9.80 98.61 20.13
N LYS A 496 -8.51 98.33 19.86
CA LYS A 496 -7.43 99.32 20.02
C LYS A 496 -7.61 100.51 19.07
N GLN A 497 -7.99 100.26 17.82
CA GLN A 497 -8.29 101.31 16.86
C GLN A 497 -9.51 102.14 17.29
N ALA A 498 -10.59 101.50 17.76
CA ALA A 498 -11.75 102.19 18.29
C ALA A 498 -11.41 103.01 19.54
N GLY A 499 -10.57 102.49 20.43
CA GLY A 499 -10.05 103.22 21.60
C GLY A 499 -9.23 104.44 21.18
N ALA A 500 -8.29 104.28 20.25
CA ALA A 500 -7.49 105.39 19.72
C ALA A 500 -8.33 106.43 18.98
N VAL A 501 -9.38 106.00 18.25
CA VAL A 501 -10.35 106.91 17.64
C VAL A 501 -11.14 107.65 18.72
N GLY A 502 -11.57 106.98 19.80
CA GLY A 502 -12.21 107.61 20.94
C GLY A 502 -11.30 108.64 21.64
N ASP A 503 -10.02 108.31 21.83
CA ASP A 503 -9.03 109.24 22.40
C ASP A 503 -8.82 110.46 21.49
N LEU A 504 -8.81 110.25 20.17
CA LEU A 504 -8.76 111.33 19.18
C LEU A 504 -10.05 112.15 19.17
N GLU A 505 -11.22 111.53 19.32
CA GLU A 505 -12.50 112.22 19.46
C GLU A 505 -12.56 113.04 20.76
N GLU A 506 -11.99 112.55 21.87
CA GLU A 506 -11.87 113.30 23.11
C GLU A 506 -10.87 114.46 22.96
N GLN A 507 -9.77 114.28 22.22
CA GLN A 507 -8.86 115.37 21.86
C GLN A 507 -9.52 116.40 20.94
N VAL A 508 -10.32 115.96 19.96
CA VAL A 508 -11.14 116.84 19.12
C VAL A 508 -12.17 117.58 19.99
N GLY A 509 -12.80 116.92 20.95
CA GLY A 509 -13.70 117.54 21.93
C GLY A 509 -13.00 118.59 22.78
N LYS A 510 -11.78 118.31 23.28
CA LYS A 510 -10.94 119.28 24.00
C LYS A 510 -10.56 120.47 23.11
N LEU A 511 -10.20 120.22 21.86
CA LEU A 511 -9.91 121.27 20.87
C LEU A 511 -11.17 122.07 20.48
N GLN A 512 -12.34 121.44 20.47
CA GLN A 512 -13.61 122.08 20.16
C GLN A 512 -14.11 122.91 21.35
N HIS A 513 -13.86 122.47 22.59
CA HIS A 513 -14.03 123.29 23.78
C HIS A 513 -13.05 124.46 23.84
N ALA A 514 -11.77 124.23 23.52
CA ALA A 514 -10.77 125.30 23.41
C ALA A 514 -11.15 126.29 22.31
N ARG A 515 -11.64 125.81 21.16
CA ARG A 515 -12.19 126.63 20.08
C ARG A 515 -13.42 127.40 20.54
N GLN A 516 -14.36 126.79 21.27
CA GLN A 516 -15.52 127.52 21.81
C GLN A 516 -15.11 128.57 22.84
N SER A 517 -14.06 128.33 23.63
CA SER A 517 -13.51 129.32 24.57
C SER A 517 -12.84 130.47 23.82
N LEU A 518 -12.05 130.18 22.77
CA LEU A 518 -11.48 131.17 21.86
C LEU A 518 -12.55 131.91 21.05
N GLU A 519 -13.65 131.25 20.67
CA GLU A 519 -14.78 131.88 19.98
C GLU A 519 -15.56 132.78 20.95
N LYS A 520 -15.61 132.45 22.25
CA LYS A 520 -16.15 133.33 23.31
C LYS A 520 -15.25 134.53 23.56
N GLU A 521 -13.92 134.37 23.58
CA GLU A 521 -12.97 135.50 23.65
C GLU A 521 -13.03 136.37 22.39
N LYS A 522 -13.14 135.75 21.21
CA LYS A 522 -13.38 136.44 19.94
C LYS A 522 -14.71 137.15 19.93
N GLN A 523 -15.79 136.56 20.45
CA GLN A 523 -17.09 137.23 20.58
C GLN A 523 -17.04 138.37 21.60
N ALA A 524 -16.27 138.27 22.69
CA ALA A 524 -16.06 139.39 23.61
C ALA A 524 -15.29 140.55 22.96
N LEU A 525 -14.25 140.24 22.16
CA LEU A 525 -13.54 141.23 21.34
C LEU A 525 -14.43 141.81 20.22
N LYS A 526 -15.32 140.99 19.65
CA LYS A 526 -16.31 141.41 18.65
C LYS A 526 -17.39 142.28 19.27
N MET A 527 -17.83 142.01 20.50
CA MET A 527 -18.80 142.82 21.23
C MET A 527 -18.22 144.21 21.58
N ASN A 528 -16.93 144.29 21.91
CA ASN A 528 -16.22 145.56 22.07
C ASN A 528 -16.09 146.35 20.75
N MET A 529 -15.97 145.64 19.63
CA MET A 529 -15.98 146.24 18.28
C MET A 529 -17.40 146.67 17.90
N ASP A 530 -18.41 145.84 18.17
CA ASP A 530 -19.84 146.03 17.88
C ASP A 530 -20.46 147.16 18.71
N VAL A 531 -19.94 147.50 19.89
CA VAL A 531 -20.32 148.72 20.63
C VAL A 531 -19.80 149.99 19.93
N MET A 532 -18.67 149.93 19.24
CA MET A 532 -18.14 151.05 18.45
C MET A 532 -18.84 151.16 17.08
N THR A 533 -19.24 150.04 16.45
CA THR A 533 -20.05 150.03 15.21
C THR A 533 -21.55 150.27 15.43
N SER A 534 -22.11 149.92 16.61
CA SER A 534 -23.51 150.18 16.98
C SER A 534 -23.84 151.66 17.16
N ASN A 535 -22.84 152.54 17.36
CA ASN A 535 -23.04 153.99 17.30
C ASN A 535 -23.15 154.52 15.85
N ILE A 536 -22.79 153.72 14.85
CA ILE A 536 -22.82 154.10 13.42
C ILE A 536 -23.98 153.39 12.68
N GLU A 537 -24.42 152.20 13.12
CA GLU A 537 -25.43 151.39 12.42
C GLU A 537 -26.89 151.56 12.90
N GLN A 538 -27.16 152.35 13.95
CA GLN A 538 -28.53 152.75 14.34
C GLN A 538 -29.25 153.67 13.32
N LEU A 539 -28.58 154.07 12.23
CA LEU A 539 -29.16 154.83 11.12
C LEU A 539 -29.63 153.99 9.93
N ALA A 540 -29.31 152.70 9.85
CA ALA A 540 -29.64 151.86 8.68
C ALA A 540 -30.69 150.78 9.00
N ARG A 541 -31.73 151.21 9.71
CA ARG A 541 -33.07 150.61 9.80
C ARG A 541 -33.41 149.65 8.64
N ALA A 542 -34.07 148.56 9.05
CA ALA A 542 -35.35 148.15 8.48
C ALA A 542 -35.40 147.88 6.96
N LYS A 543 -34.93 146.69 6.59
CA LYS A 543 -35.44 145.85 5.48
C LYS A 543 -34.60 144.57 5.58
N ARG A 544 -35.13 143.37 5.74
CA ARG A 544 -36.17 142.78 4.94
C ARG A 544 -36.39 141.37 5.51
N ASN A 545 -37.55 141.15 6.12
CA ASN A 545 -38.08 139.83 6.47
C ASN A 545 -38.23 138.95 5.22
N ILE A 546 -38.35 137.63 5.47
CA ILE A 546 -39.02 136.57 4.69
C ILE A 546 -38.05 135.43 4.25
N LEU A 547 -38.10 134.29 4.97
CA LEU A 547 -38.17 132.89 4.46
C LEU A 547 -37.61 131.86 5.48
N VAL A 548 -38.46 131.45 6.42
CA VAL A 548 -38.38 130.15 7.11
C VAL A 548 -39.70 129.43 6.80
N GLY A 549 -39.64 128.23 6.22
CA GLY A 549 -40.85 127.42 6.04
C GLY A 549 -40.82 126.33 4.96
N ARG A 550 -39.73 125.59 4.73
CA ARG A 550 -39.75 124.56 3.68
C ARG A 550 -38.80 123.35 3.82
N ILE A 551 -38.66 122.72 4.99
CA ILE A 551 -37.91 121.45 5.14
C ILE A 551 -38.55 120.50 6.18
N GLU A 552 -39.80 120.07 6.00
CA GLU A 552 -40.43 119.04 6.86
C GLU A 552 -41.32 118.03 6.10
N LYS A 553 -41.05 117.74 4.80
CA LYS A 553 -41.94 116.85 4.03
C LYS A 553 -41.27 115.83 3.08
N TYR A 554 -40.03 115.41 3.31
CA TYR A 554 -39.33 114.42 2.46
C TYR A 554 -38.76 113.18 3.18
N SER A 555 -39.15 112.89 4.42
CA SER A 555 -38.61 111.74 5.18
C SER A 555 -39.53 110.51 5.25
N SER A 556 -40.76 110.55 4.73
CA SER A 556 -41.75 109.50 5.02
C SER A 556 -42.01 108.49 3.90
N ASP A 557 -41.43 108.66 2.70
CA ASP A 557 -41.77 107.85 1.52
C ASP A 557 -40.67 106.86 1.08
N LEU A 558 -39.54 106.76 1.79
CA LEU A 558 -38.42 105.88 1.41
C LEU A 558 -38.41 104.51 2.14
N ASP A 559 -39.13 104.35 3.25
CA ASP A 559 -39.08 103.13 4.08
C ASP A 559 -40.07 102.02 3.65
N SER A 560 -41.10 102.34 2.87
CA SER A 560 -42.15 101.38 2.47
C SER A 560 -41.82 100.53 1.24
N PHE A 561 -40.79 100.89 0.46
CA PHE A 561 -40.40 100.17 -0.77
C PHE A 561 -39.29 99.12 -0.53
N SER A 562 -38.46 99.29 0.51
CA SER A 562 -37.33 98.39 0.81
C SER A 562 -37.78 97.05 1.42
N THR A 563 -38.93 97.02 2.09
CA THR A 563 -39.44 95.85 2.83
C THR A 563 -40.16 94.84 1.94
N THR A 564 -40.80 95.29 0.86
CA THR A 564 -41.56 94.41 -0.07
C THR A 564 -40.63 93.63 -1.01
N LEU A 565 -39.54 94.25 -1.48
CA LEU A 565 -38.58 93.62 -2.41
C LEU A 565 -37.74 92.50 -1.75
N LYS A 566 -37.47 92.61 -0.44
CA LYS A 566 -36.70 91.60 0.30
C LYS A 566 -37.48 90.31 0.57
N ARG A 567 -38.82 90.39 0.65
CA ARG A 567 -39.70 89.24 0.90
C ARG A 567 -39.91 88.38 -0.35
N ASP A 568 -40.02 89.00 -1.52
CA ASP A 568 -40.22 88.26 -2.77
C ASP A 568 -38.95 87.56 -3.27
N LEU A 569 -37.75 88.12 -3.00
CA LEU A 569 -36.47 87.49 -3.31
C LEU A 569 -36.15 86.29 -2.40
N THR A 570 -36.58 86.31 -1.14
CA THR A 570 -36.37 85.18 -0.21
C THR A 570 -37.27 83.99 -0.55
N GLN A 571 -38.52 84.24 -0.93
CA GLN A 571 -39.46 83.20 -1.36
C GLN A 571 -38.99 82.48 -2.64
N GLN A 572 -38.41 83.21 -3.61
CA GLN A 572 -37.84 82.60 -4.82
C GLN A 572 -36.60 81.74 -4.57
N ILE A 573 -35.80 82.04 -3.53
CA ILE A 573 -34.63 81.25 -3.16
C ILE A 573 -35.08 79.92 -2.54
N GLU A 574 -36.06 79.94 -1.64
CA GLU A 574 -36.61 78.73 -1.00
C GLU A 574 -37.27 77.78 -2.03
N GLU A 575 -37.97 78.33 -3.03
CA GLU A 575 -38.54 77.55 -4.14
C GLU A 575 -37.44 76.92 -5.04
N ARG A 576 -36.30 77.59 -5.22
CA ARG A 576 -35.17 77.06 -5.99
C ARG A 576 -34.41 75.99 -5.21
N ASP A 577 -34.24 76.14 -3.91
CA ASP A 577 -33.56 75.17 -3.06
C ASP A 577 -34.35 73.87 -2.90
N THR A 578 -35.69 73.95 -2.83
CA THR A 578 -36.55 72.77 -2.84
C THR A 578 -36.50 72.01 -4.16
N LEU A 579 -36.44 72.71 -5.30
CA LEU A 579 -36.20 72.12 -6.62
C LEU A 579 -34.82 71.45 -6.73
N ILE A 580 -33.77 72.09 -6.23
CA ILE A 580 -32.41 71.51 -6.20
C ILE A 580 -32.37 70.23 -5.35
N ALA A 581 -33.05 70.22 -4.19
CA ALA A 581 -33.14 69.04 -3.34
C ALA A 581 -33.87 67.87 -4.02
N GLN A 582 -34.93 68.15 -4.78
CA GLN A 582 -35.65 67.13 -5.56
C GLN A 582 -34.78 66.58 -6.71
N PHE A 583 -34.11 67.44 -7.48
CA PHE A 583 -33.20 67.00 -8.54
C PHE A 583 -32.02 66.19 -8.00
N THR A 584 -31.51 66.52 -6.82
CA THR A 584 -30.41 65.78 -6.19
C THR A 584 -30.86 64.38 -5.78
N ARG A 585 -32.07 64.21 -5.23
CA ARG A 585 -32.62 62.88 -4.93
C ARG A 585 -32.85 62.05 -6.20
N MET A 586 -33.37 62.68 -7.25
CA MET A 586 -33.60 62.00 -8.53
C MET A 586 -32.29 61.59 -9.22
N LYS A 587 -31.23 62.41 -9.11
CA LYS A 587 -29.88 62.07 -9.56
C LYS A 587 -29.30 60.86 -8.83
N VAL A 588 -29.47 60.77 -7.52
CA VAL A 588 -29.01 59.62 -6.72
C VAL A 588 -29.77 58.35 -7.14
N ALA A 589 -31.08 58.42 -7.29
CA ALA A 589 -31.90 57.29 -7.72
C ALA A 589 -31.52 56.79 -9.14
N LEU A 590 -31.27 57.71 -10.09
CA LEU A 590 -30.83 57.36 -11.44
C LEU A 590 -29.42 56.76 -11.47
N ASN A 591 -28.51 57.26 -10.63
CA ASN A 591 -27.18 56.66 -10.50
C ASN A 591 -27.23 55.24 -9.96
N GLN A 592 -28.10 54.98 -8.96
CA GLN A 592 -28.31 53.63 -8.42
C GLN A 592 -28.84 52.67 -9.52
N GLN A 593 -29.80 53.13 -10.33
CA GLN A 593 -30.33 52.33 -11.44
C GLN A 593 -29.30 52.06 -12.53
N MET A 594 -28.41 53.02 -12.82
CA MET A 594 -27.32 52.83 -13.76
C MET A 594 -26.33 51.78 -13.25
N GLU A 595 -25.98 51.82 -11.96
CA GLU A 595 -25.06 50.88 -11.31
C GLU A 595 -25.62 49.45 -11.32
N ASP A 596 -26.91 49.28 -11.00
CA ASP A 596 -27.63 47.99 -11.08
C ASP A 596 -27.66 47.42 -12.52
N LEU A 597 -27.85 48.27 -13.54
CA LEU A 597 -27.84 47.84 -14.94
C LEU A 597 -26.44 47.44 -15.41
N THR A 598 -25.38 48.11 -14.98
CA THR A 598 -23.99 47.70 -15.25
C THR A 598 -23.66 46.35 -14.61
N ASN A 599 -24.08 46.13 -13.35
CA ASN A 599 -23.83 44.85 -12.68
C ASN A 599 -24.55 43.69 -13.39
N ARG A 600 -25.80 43.90 -13.83
CA ARG A 600 -26.54 42.90 -14.63
C ARG A 600 -25.88 42.63 -15.99
N LEU A 601 -25.35 43.66 -16.65
CA LEU A 601 -24.63 43.49 -17.91
C LEU A 601 -23.33 42.70 -17.73
N ASP A 602 -22.60 42.92 -16.63
CA ASP A 602 -21.39 42.19 -16.30
C ASP A 602 -21.69 40.71 -15.96
N GLU A 603 -22.79 40.43 -15.25
CA GLU A 603 -23.26 39.05 -14.99
C GLU A 603 -23.65 38.32 -16.28
N GLU A 604 -24.44 38.96 -17.15
CA GLU A 604 -24.77 38.45 -18.49
C GLU A 604 -23.52 38.17 -19.33
N SER A 605 -22.52 39.06 -19.28
CA SER A 605 -21.26 38.88 -20.02
C SER A 605 -20.48 37.65 -19.55
N LYS A 606 -20.44 37.40 -18.23
CA LYS A 606 -19.79 36.23 -17.63
C LYS A 606 -20.53 34.94 -17.98
N LEU A 607 -21.86 34.95 -17.92
CA LEU A 607 -22.69 33.81 -18.32
C LEU A 607 -22.51 33.49 -19.81
N ARG A 608 -22.49 34.52 -20.67
CA ARG A 608 -22.26 34.35 -22.11
C ARG A 608 -20.87 33.79 -22.42
N MET A 609 -19.83 34.25 -21.72
CA MET A 609 -18.49 33.66 -21.85
C MET A 609 -18.46 32.20 -21.40
N GLY A 610 -19.11 31.88 -20.27
CA GLY A 610 -19.21 30.50 -19.78
C GLY A 610 -19.97 29.57 -20.72
N LEU A 611 -21.06 30.04 -21.34
CA LEU A 611 -21.81 29.28 -22.34
C LEU A 611 -21.02 29.11 -23.64
N SER A 612 -20.26 30.12 -24.06
CA SER A 612 -19.39 30.03 -25.23
C SER A 612 -18.28 29.00 -25.05
N GLN A 613 -17.70 28.93 -23.84
CA GLN A 613 -16.67 27.93 -23.52
C GLN A 613 -17.26 26.52 -23.57
N ARG A 614 -18.39 26.27 -22.89
CA ARG A 614 -19.05 24.95 -22.92
C ARG A 614 -19.47 24.51 -24.33
N LEU A 615 -19.90 25.46 -25.16
CA LEU A 615 -20.22 25.17 -26.57
C LEU A 615 -18.98 24.78 -27.36
N GLN A 616 -17.82 25.38 -27.05
CA GLN A 616 -16.55 25.04 -27.68
C GLN A 616 -16.03 23.68 -27.23
N ASP A 617 -16.11 23.40 -25.93
CA ASP A 617 -15.73 22.10 -25.35
C ASP A 617 -16.61 20.97 -25.93
N SER A 618 -17.93 21.18 -26.01
CA SER A 618 -18.85 20.20 -26.61
C SER A 618 -18.60 20.00 -28.12
N ARG A 619 -18.09 21.01 -28.84
CA ARG A 619 -17.71 20.85 -30.25
C ARG A 619 -16.44 20.03 -30.40
N SER A 620 -15.43 20.26 -29.56
CA SER A 620 -14.23 19.41 -29.56
C SER A 620 -14.56 17.97 -29.21
N ASP A 621 -15.46 17.73 -28.24
CA ASP A 621 -15.89 16.38 -27.89
C ASP A 621 -16.60 15.68 -29.08
N CYS A 622 -17.44 16.41 -29.82
CA CYS A 622 -18.09 15.89 -31.03
C CYS A 622 -17.11 15.63 -32.19
N ASP A 623 -15.97 16.31 -32.24
CA ASP A 623 -14.95 16.08 -33.25
C ASP A 623 -14.10 14.86 -32.87
N VAL A 624 -13.71 14.72 -31.60
CA VAL A 624 -13.03 13.52 -31.07
C VAL A 624 -13.87 12.26 -31.24
N LEU A 625 -15.16 12.31 -30.92
CA LEU A 625 -16.06 11.17 -31.12
C LEU A 625 -16.24 10.81 -32.61
N ARG A 626 -16.07 11.77 -33.51
CA ARG A 626 -16.11 11.50 -34.96
C ARG A 626 -14.83 10.83 -35.44
N GLU A 627 -13.66 11.29 -34.97
CA GLU A 627 -12.38 10.64 -35.26
C GLU A 627 -12.37 9.19 -34.75
N GLN A 628 -12.84 8.95 -33.52
CA GLN A 628 -12.97 7.59 -32.97
C GLN A 628 -13.91 6.70 -33.79
N LEU A 629 -15.02 7.25 -34.30
CA LEU A 629 -15.94 6.50 -35.15
C LEU A 629 -15.31 6.15 -36.51
N GLU A 630 -14.49 7.03 -37.07
CA GLU A 630 -13.75 6.78 -38.31
C GLU A 630 -12.68 5.70 -38.10
N GLU A 631 -11.92 5.76 -37.00
CA GLU A 631 -10.93 4.74 -36.61
C GLU A 631 -11.57 3.35 -36.43
N GLU A 632 -12.67 3.26 -35.68
CA GLU A 632 -13.42 2.00 -35.49
C GLU A 632 -13.98 1.44 -36.81
N GLN A 633 -14.39 2.31 -37.75
CA GLN A 633 -14.84 1.88 -39.07
C GLN A 633 -13.68 1.32 -39.91
N GLU A 634 -12.49 1.93 -39.84
CA GLU A 634 -11.28 1.41 -40.50
C GLU A 634 -10.83 0.09 -39.89
N GLU A 635 -10.79 -0.03 -38.57
CA GLU A 635 -10.45 -1.28 -37.87
C GLU A 635 -11.44 -2.40 -38.22
N ARG A 636 -12.74 -2.10 -38.23
CA ARG A 636 -13.77 -3.06 -38.66
C ARG A 636 -13.57 -3.51 -40.11
N SER A 637 -13.23 -2.59 -41.01
CA SER A 637 -12.94 -2.90 -42.42
C SER A 637 -11.70 -3.82 -42.53
N ASN A 638 -10.64 -3.53 -41.76
CA ASN A 638 -9.42 -4.31 -41.70
C ASN A 638 -9.67 -5.73 -41.14
N LEU A 639 -10.46 -5.84 -40.07
CA LEU A 639 -10.86 -7.13 -39.50
C LEU A 639 -11.71 -7.94 -40.48
N GLN A 640 -12.64 -7.30 -41.20
CA GLN A 640 -13.44 -7.95 -42.21
C GLN A 640 -12.58 -8.48 -43.37
N MET A 641 -11.58 -7.72 -43.81
CA MET A 641 -10.60 -8.15 -44.80
C MET A 641 -9.76 -9.34 -44.30
N SER A 642 -9.30 -9.29 -43.05
CA SER A 642 -8.55 -10.39 -42.43
C SER A 642 -9.38 -11.67 -42.29
N ALA A 643 -10.65 -11.55 -41.88
CA ALA A 643 -11.59 -12.66 -41.80
C ALA A 643 -11.87 -13.28 -43.19
N CYS A 644 -12.07 -12.46 -44.23
CA CYS A 644 -12.19 -12.94 -45.60
C CYS A 644 -10.95 -13.72 -46.06
N LYS A 645 -9.76 -13.24 -45.71
CA LYS A 645 -8.48 -13.90 -46.04
C LYS A 645 -8.33 -15.23 -45.30
N ALA A 646 -8.58 -15.25 -43.99
CA ALA A 646 -8.54 -16.49 -43.20
C ALA A 646 -9.56 -17.53 -43.68
N ASN A 647 -10.75 -17.09 -44.12
CA ASN A 647 -11.77 -17.98 -44.67
C ASN A 647 -11.35 -18.54 -46.04
N ALA A 648 -10.69 -17.73 -46.89
CA ALA A 648 -10.10 -18.19 -48.14
C ALA A 648 -8.96 -19.20 -47.92
N ASP A 649 -8.10 -18.96 -46.92
CA ASP A 649 -7.03 -19.87 -46.54
C ASP A 649 -7.58 -21.19 -45.98
N ALA A 650 -8.62 -21.13 -45.14
CA ALA A 650 -9.29 -22.32 -44.62
C ALA A 650 -9.93 -23.16 -45.74
N LEU A 651 -10.54 -22.51 -46.72
CA LEU A 651 -11.05 -23.18 -47.93
C LEU A 651 -9.91 -23.82 -48.73
N LEU A 652 -8.79 -23.12 -48.93
CA LEU A 652 -7.60 -23.69 -49.60
C LEU A 652 -7.05 -24.91 -48.87
N TRP A 653 -6.94 -24.88 -47.55
CA TRP A 653 -6.50 -26.01 -46.74
C TRP A 653 -7.48 -27.17 -46.79
N LYS A 654 -8.79 -26.90 -46.77
CA LYS A 654 -9.83 -27.91 -46.94
C LYS A 654 -9.70 -28.60 -48.30
N THR A 655 -9.58 -27.83 -49.38
CA THR A 655 -9.40 -28.39 -50.73
C THR A 655 -8.12 -29.21 -50.82
N LYS A 656 -6.99 -28.72 -50.26
CA LYS A 656 -5.73 -29.48 -50.22
C LYS A 656 -5.86 -30.79 -49.43
N TYR A 657 -6.56 -30.78 -48.29
CA TYR A 657 -6.80 -32.00 -47.52
C TYR A 657 -7.66 -32.99 -48.30
N GLU A 658 -8.72 -32.51 -48.94
CA GLU A 658 -9.61 -33.33 -49.77
C GLU A 658 -8.91 -33.90 -51.02
N THR A 659 -7.99 -33.16 -51.65
CA THR A 659 -7.28 -33.64 -52.84
C THR A 659 -6.03 -34.44 -52.52
N GLU A 660 -5.12 -33.90 -51.70
CA GLU A 660 -3.79 -34.48 -51.44
C GLU A 660 -3.80 -35.41 -50.22
N GLY A 661 -4.58 -35.08 -49.20
CA GLY A 661 -4.70 -35.88 -47.97
C GLY A 661 -5.42 -37.20 -48.23
N ILE A 662 -6.55 -37.15 -48.94
CA ILE A 662 -7.32 -38.35 -49.31
C ILE A 662 -6.56 -39.19 -50.34
N GLN A 663 -5.87 -38.59 -51.32
CA GLN A 663 -5.00 -39.34 -52.25
C GLN A 663 -3.91 -40.11 -51.50
N LYS A 664 -3.19 -39.46 -50.58
CA LYS A 664 -2.15 -40.13 -49.77
C LYS A 664 -2.71 -41.21 -48.85
N LEU A 665 -3.94 -41.04 -48.35
CA LEU A 665 -4.59 -42.07 -47.54
C LEU A 665 -4.96 -43.29 -48.39
N GLY A 666 -5.43 -43.06 -49.62
CA GLY A 666 -5.65 -44.13 -50.60
C GLY A 666 -4.37 -44.85 -51.00
N GLU A 667 -3.28 -44.12 -51.25
CA GLU A 667 -1.96 -44.70 -51.56
C GLU A 667 -1.40 -45.52 -50.37
N LEU A 668 -1.64 -45.08 -49.13
CA LEU A 668 -1.25 -45.82 -47.92
C LEU A 668 -2.14 -47.04 -47.66
N GLU A 669 -3.42 -46.99 -48.01
CA GLU A 669 -4.30 -48.16 -47.95
C GLU A 669 -3.93 -49.20 -49.02
N GLU A 670 -3.61 -48.78 -50.25
CA GLU A 670 -3.09 -49.68 -51.29
C GLU A 670 -1.76 -50.33 -50.87
N ALA A 671 -0.83 -49.57 -50.28
CA ALA A 671 0.42 -50.11 -49.76
C ALA A 671 0.24 -51.08 -48.58
N ARG A 672 -0.93 -51.07 -47.91
CA ARG A 672 -1.27 -51.97 -46.80
C ARG A 672 -1.89 -53.30 -47.28
N TYR A 673 -2.37 -53.36 -48.51
CA TYR A 673 -2.87 -54.60 -49.13
C TYR A 673 -1.76 -55.42 -49.83
N ASP A 674 -0.57 -54.84 -50.03
CA ASP A 674 0.59 -55.48 -50.65
C ASP A 674 1.55 -56.18 -49.65
N PHE A 675 1.11 -56.38 -48.40
CA PHE A 675 1.77 -57.21 -47.37
C PHE A 675 0.80 -58.25 -46.82
#